data_AF-A0A9P3BAP5-F1
#
_entry.id   AF-A0A9P3BAP5-F1
#
_cell.length_a   1.000
_cell.length_b   1.000
_cell.length_c   1.000
_cell.angle_alpha   90.00
_cell.angle_beta   90.00
_cell.angle_gamma   90.00
#
_symmetry.space_group_name_H-M   'P 1'
#
loop_
_entity.id
_entity.type
_entity.pdbx_description
1 polymer ?
#
loop_
_entity_poly.entity_id
_entity_poly.type
_entity_poly.pdbx_seq_one_letter_code
_entity_poly.pdbx_strand_id
1 'polypeptide(L)'
;MASELKSDLAKCLSGSNVIVDGDEAWPDAIKRWTGYQAKVPAAVVQVTSEEDVIATVSYAVQNQRPFVVRGGGHSNGFSTIDSPGIVIDLSRMRRVTVDVERQIVVAQGGATMGDGVKAASSVGMAVATGTCNEVGMVGAALGGGIGRLIGHFGYAADTMLSMRVVVVDDSGVARAVEASPEAHSDLFWALRGSGHLFGVVVEATFRAYPWAHDTWHSCLVFAPNDAGLVAEAMNSVHYQGGMQGRLVFCAPNNQPIVLLQMWYMGPPEEAASKFQPLLDLPSMTDHPLNFVGRRIPYLNLNDSSDRICGYGGRKNLAAFGLKSLSAESCMAALNVYMDFITQHPEAAKTHILTEFYSMDVARELDQDGQETSIPSEFRREVKYWVMPLAWYEDPALDNACAGLNRAIREAFLTQPDGTRAMGVGYVNMPFEDDTANVVFGEGERLERLRNLKLKWDPLGVVQGIPVSQTPSRVVTGNRVSRTNLRSGQEEIRSRLERLEQLLERAISGSGNISSKLPDAKVPSTETPSGVDQGGSALPNPRCETLSADGYDGALLLEAEGGQSRWVSSLHYALLADEIHDVKMLLGDQASGAPAESPPSDQPTPPFPFSGSTVDSLMPWSPRSAEDCLALLEIFYSNVDPMTRLVHKPTLQRRFTQYINHTYGTRTQSPVVEEADAPRPDHTIHTFEPLALAIFYSAINSLSAENVMMRFSAEKEALLAQFQRGVELGLGREDFLTTPSIEVLQAFVLLLTCQSREDDMSRTWTLLGLVVRMALSQGLHREPSLFPSSNMDVVQVETRRRLWHQICHLDFRSAEGRGQEPTIADEDYTTLLPRNINDEDLIEGAHPTAETYSPPGFTDMTGHLIRLNGIHCFRRIVRSTYRLERRIKSSVVNGNGNIYPIAELQSLFVEVRTMVDEMVNHLQTQYLQYCDPQIPHQRMALGLAAVIEWRCWSIFWLRTPKQYREAVVSPEIRQTVLAKSVSLVESLNMMSDDKDAQKFQWHIGGHACFQSIMHIVSELETPEFQAPNHRSLRSRALGVLKRTMDTRGREVTPMWNVINRIISNCLAKNTPATFPLTPFQAIFPPNAAIPGIGSSTTAPPQTVGPSSSVSGESAIATPLPDLSEVGSLDMQDPTLAFDWGFWNFDPTDPGSY
;
A
#
# COMPACT_ATOMS: atom_id res chain seq x y z
N MET A 1 18.38 -41.20 -3.73
CA MET A 1 17.05 -41.16 -3.07
C MET A 1 16.19 -40.01 -3.58
N ALA A 2 16.51 -38.73 -3.27
CA ALA A 2 15.66 -37.59 -3.68
C ALA A 2 15.43 -37.49 -5.21
N SER A 3 16.50 -37.65 -5.99
CA SER A 3 16.45 -37.69 -7.46
C SER A 3 15.64 -38.87 -8.03
N GLU A 4 15.64 -40.02 -7.36
CA GLU A 4 14.88 -41.21 -7.75
C GLU A 4 13.39 -41.00 -7.46
N LEU A 5 13.05 -40.52 -6.25
CA LEU A 5 11.69 -40.12 -5.88
C LEU A 5 11.10 -39.09 -6.86
N LYS A 6 11.88 -38.07 -7.21
CA LYS A 6 11.50 -37.07 -8.22
C LYS A 6 11.29 -37.70 -9.60
N SER A 7 12.19 -38.60 -10.02
CA SER A 7 12.06 -39.31 -11.30
C SER A 7 10.82 -40.21 -11.34
N ASP A 8 10.50 -40.91 -10.25
CA ASP A 8 9.40 -41.86 -10.21
C ASP A 8 8.04 -41.16 -10.16
N LEU A 9 7.86 -40.15 -9.30
CA LEU A 9 6.65 -39.32 -9.29
C LEU A 9 6.43 -38.64 -10.65
N ALA A 10 7.49 -38.12 -11.30
CA ALA A 10 7.38 -37.45 -12.60
C ALA A 10 6.99 -38.40 -13.76
N LYS A 11 7.09 -39.72 -13.60
CA LYS A 11 6.56 -40.70 -14.59
C LYS A 11 5.04 -40.90 -14.46
N CYS A 12 4.46 -40.51 -13.33
CA CYS A 12 3.05 -40.71 -13.01
C CYS A 12 2.19 -39.45 -13.19
N LEU A 13 2.80 -38.29 -13.48
CA LEU A 13 2.16 -36.97 -13.45
C LEU A 13 2.34 -36.25 -14.78
N SER A 14 1.33 -35.48 -15.19
CA SER A 14 1.28 -34.88 -16.54
C SER A 14 1.42 -33.36 -16.58
N GLY A 15 1.11 -32.65 -15.49
CA GLY A 15 1.28 -31.20 -15.37
C GLY A 15 1.93 -30.71 -14.05
N SER A 16 2.13 -31.61 -13.08
CA SER A 16 2.63 -31.28 -11.74
C SER A 16 4.12 -30.88 -11.70
N ASN A 17 4.47 -30.01 -10.75
CA ASN A 17 5.87 -29.85 -10.32
C ASN A 17 6.16 -30.85 -9.20
N VAL A 18 7.19 -31.70 -9.38
CA VAL A 18 7.75 -32.50 -8.28
C VAL A 18 9.05 -31.83 -7.82
N ILE A 19 9.05 -31.32 -6.59
CA ILE A 19 10.13 -30.50 -6.02
C ILE A 19 10.73 -31.24 -4.83
N VAL A 20 12.06 -31.34 -4.78
CA VAL A 20 12.82 -32.04 -3.74
C VAL A 20 14.01 -31.20 -3.27
N ASP A 21 14.62 -31.58 -2.16
CA ASP A 21 15.82 -30.92 -1.64
C ASP A 21 16.95 -30.87 -2.69
N GLY A 22 17.55 -29.69 -2.84
CA GLY A 22 18.50 -29.34 -3.91
C GLY A 22 17.90 -28.74 -5.19
N ASP A 23 16.57 -28.70 -5.36
CA ASP A 23 15.94 -27.91 -6.44
C ASP A 23 15.92 -26.40 -6.11
N GLU A 24 16.06 -25.55 -7.14
CA GLU A 24 15.98 -24.08 -7.00
C GLU A 24 14.67 -23.61 -6.36
N ALA A 25 13.55 -24.27 -6.67
CA ALA A 25 12.22 -23.96 -6.14
C ALA A 25 11.95 -24.56 -4.73
N TRP A 26 12.88 -25.31 -4.15
CA TRP A 26 12.69 -25.98 -2.85
C TRP A 26 12.38 -25.02 -1.69
N PRO A 27 13.08 -23.87 -1.51
CA PRO A 27 12.83 -22.96 -0.39
C PRO A 27 11.41 -22.39 -0.37
N ASP A 28 10.85 -22.06 -1.55
CA ASP A 28 9.47 -21.57 -1.66
C ASP A 28 8.45 -22.72 -1.52
N ALA A 29 8.73 -23.91 -2.04
CA ALA A 29 7.85 -25.07 -1.92
C ALA A 29 7.60 -25.49 -0.46
N ILE A 30 8.62 -25.38 0.41
CA ILE A 30 8.51 -25.68 1.85
C ILE A 30 8.01 -24.50 2.70
N LYS A 31 7.82 -23.31 2.11
CA LYS A 31 7.38 -22.10 2.83
C LYS A 31 5.96 -22.28 3.41
N ARG A 32 5.83 -22.15 4.73
CA ARG A 32 4.57 -22.31 5.50
C ARG A 32 4.09 -21.00 6.11
N TRP A 33 2.82 -20.97 6.54
CA TRP A 33 2.27 -19.86 7.32
C TRP A 33 3.02 -19.64 8.65
N THR A 34 3.41 -20.74 9.30
CA THR A 34 4.16 -20.77 10.55
C THR A 34 5.36 -21.71 10.47
N GLY A 35 6.47 -21.33 11.11
CA GLY A 35 7.62 -22.19 11.36
C GLY A 35 7.47 -23.09 12.60
N TYR A 36 6.41 -22.92 13.40
CA TYR A 36 6.08 -23.80 14.52
C TYR A 36 5.77 -25.21 14.01
N GLN A 37 6.32 -26.23 14.71
CA GLN A 37 6.32 -27.63 14.28
C GLN A 37 6.69 -27.81 12.78
N ALA A 38 7.66 -27.06 12.27
CA ALA A 38 8.17 -27.23 10.90
C ALA A 38 8.83 -28.60 10.72
N LYS A 39 8.42 -29.31 9.66
CA LYS A 39 8.93 -30.63 9.24
C LYS A 39 9.41 -30.57 7.81
N VAL A 40 10.43 -31.36 7.47
CA VAL A 40 11.08 -31.33 6.14
C VAL A 40 10.71 -32.58 5.35
N PRO A 41 9.83 -32.49 4.32
CA PRO A 41 9.37 -33.65 3.57
C PRO A 41 10.45 -34.19 2.64
N ALA A 42 10.21 -35.37 2.06
CA ALA A 42 11.06 -35.91 0.99
C ALA A 42 10.76 -35.29 -0.39
N ALA A 43 9.53 -34.80 -0.59
CA ALA A 43 9.10 -34.08 -1.78
C ALA A 43 7.88 -33.18 -1.50
N VAL A 44 7.73 -32.12 -2.30
CA VAL A 44 6.48 -31.37 -2.47
C VAL A 44 5.99 -31.59 -3.90
N VAL A 45 4.74 -32.03 -4.07
CA VAL A 45 4.11 -32.24 -5.39
C VAL A 45 3.04 -31.18 -5.57
N GLN A 46 3.28 -30.22 -6.46
CA GLN A 46 2.31 -29.17 -6.79
C GLN A 46 1.39 -29.69 -7.90
N VAL A 47 0.24 -30.24 -7.48
CA VAL A 47 -0.73 -30.90 -8.38
C VAL A 47 -1.50 -29.89 -9.21
N THR A 48 -1.89 -30.27 -10.43
CA THR A 48 -2.64 -29.39 -11.35
C THR A 48 -4.05 -29.88 -11.70
N SER A 49 -4.37 -31.15 -11.41
CA SER A 49 -5.68 -31.74 -11.67
C SER A 49 -6.07 -32.82 -10.66
N GLU A 50 -7.30 -33.33 -10.76
CA GLU A 50 -7.78 -34.47 -9.97
C GLU A 50 -6.94 -35.74 -10.24
N GLU A 51 -6.56 -35.96 -11.50
CA GLU A 51 -5.74 -37.09 -11.94
C GLU A 51 -4.32 -37.02 -11.36
N ASP A 52 -3.71 -35.83 -11.32
CA ASP A 52 -2.42 -35.60 -10.64
C ASP A 52 -2.51 -35.96 -9.13
N VAL A 53 -3.64 -35.66 -8.47
CA VAL A 53 -3.87 -36.06 -7.07
C VAL A 53 -4.04 -37.58 -6.95
N ILE A 54 -4.89 -38.20 -7.77
CA ILE A 54 -5.10 -39.65 -7.78
C ILE A 54 -3.78 -40.39 -8.02
N ALA A 55 -2.96 -39.92 -8.95
CA ALA A 55 -1.65 -40.50 -9.25
C ALA A 55 -0.66 -40.31 -8.08
N THR A 56 -0.61 -39.13 -7.46
CA THR A 56 0.27 -38.85 -6.31
C THR A 56 -0.11 -39.70 -5.08
N VAL A 57 -1.40 -39.81 -4.78
CA VAL A 57 -1.91 -40.68 -3.70
C VAL A 57 -1.64 -42.15 -4.01
N SER A 58 -1.92 -42.61 -5.24
CA SER A 58 -1.63 -44.00 -5.66
C SER A 58 -0.15 -44.33 -5.52
N TYR A 59 0.75 -43.44 -5.95
CA TYR A 59 2.19 -43.61 -5.78
C TYR A 59 2.58 -43.69 -4.29
N ALA A 60 2.03 -42.79 -3.46
CA ALA A 60 2.31 -42.76 -2.04
C ALA A 60 1.90 -44.08 -1.33
N VAL A 61 0.71 -44.60 -1.63
CA VAL A 61 0.20 -45.87 -1.09
C VAL A 61 1.05 -47.05 -1.57
N GLN A 62 1.30 -47.16 -2.88
CA GLN A 62 2.10 -48.25 -3.46
C GLN A 62 3.54 -48.31 -2.93
N ASN A 63 4.12 -47.15 -2.61
CA ASN A 63 5.49 -47.03 -2.11
C ASN A 63 5.58 -46.89 -0.57
N GLN A 64 4.47 -47.08 0.15
CA GLN A 64 4.37 -46.96 1.61
C GLN A 64 4.90 -45.62 2.16
N ARG A 65 4.73 -44.53 1.39
CA ARG A 65 5.12 -43.17 1.78
C ARG A 65 3.91 -42.47 2.41
N PRO A 66 4.00 -41.99 3.66
CA PRO A 66 2.93 -41.18 4.23
C PRO A 66 2.85 -39.82 3.51
N PHE A 67 1.66 -39.25 3.43
CA PHE A 67 1.47 -37.94 2.82
C PHE A 67 0.59 -37.01 3.67
N VAL A 68 0.68 -35.72 3.39
CA VAL A 68 -0.20 -34.67 3.93
C VAL A 68 -0.69 -33.77 2.80
N VAL A 69 -1.86 -33.17 2.99
CA VAL A 69 -2.47 -32.26 2.00
C VAL A 69 -2.23 -30.81 2.43
N ARG A 70 -1.86 -29.97 1.47
CA ARG A 70 -1.71 -28.53 1.62
C ARG A 70 -2.70 -27.82 0.69
N GLY A 71 -3.75 -27.23 1.26
CA GLY A 71 -4.45 -26.09 0.66
C GLY A 71 -3.70 -24.80 1.00
N GLY A 72 -4.37 -23.82 1.60
CA GLY A 72 -3.74 -22.57 2.08
C GLY A 72 -2.67 -22.68 3.19
N GLY A 73 -2.18 -23.87 3.56
CA GLY A 73 -0.97 -24.04 4.40
C GLY A 73 -1.01 -23.51 5.85
N HIS A 74 -2.18 -23.12 6.35
CA HIS A 74 -2.39 -22.43 7.64
C HIS A 74 -2.40 -23.32 8.91
N SER A 75 -2.07 -24.61 8.82
CA SER A 75 -2.08 -25.51 10.00
C SER A 75 -0.78 -25.42 10.81
N ASN A 76 -0.88 -25.58 12.14
CA ASN A 76 0.26 -25.79 13.03
C ASN A 76 1.04 -27.07 12.67
N GLY A 77 0.37 -28.15 12.25
CA GLY A 77 1.03 -29.46 12.08
C GLY A 77 0.43 -30.43 11.06
N PHE A 78 -0.75 -30.18 10.48
CA PHE A 78 -1.39 -31.12 9.55
C PHE A 78 -0.99 -30.95 8.07
N SER A 79 -0.38 -29.82 7.71
CA SER A 79 0.09 -29.54 6.33
C SER A 79 1.61 -29.59 6.22
N THR A 80 2.26 -30.48 6.97
CA THR A 80 3.73 -30.63 7.05
C THR A 80 4.05 -32.08 7.42
N ILE A 81 5.12 -32.66 6.87
CA ILE A 81 5.55 -34.03 7.18
C ILE A 81 7.07 -34.16 7.04
N ASP A 82 7.68 -35.09 7.76
CA ASP A 82 9.10 -35.41 7.62
C ASP A 82 9.35 -36.47 6.54
N SER A 83 10.53 -36.43 5.93
CA SER A 83 11.05 -37.51 5.08
C SER A 83 10.94 -38.87 5.80
N PRO A 84 10.42 -39.95 5.17
CA PRO A 84 10.25 -40.16 3.73
C PRO A 84 8.92 -39.66 3.11
N GLY A 85 8.12 -38.90 3.86
CA GLY A 85 6.78 -38.47 3.46
C GLY A 85 6.72 -37.33 2.42
N ILE A 86 5.54 -37.11 1.85
CA ILE A 86 5.30 -36.18 0.73
C ILE A 86 4.23 -35.14 1.11
N VAL A 87 4.40 -33.88 0.68
CA VAL A 87 3.33 -32.88 0.70
C VAL A 87 2.64 -32.84 -0.66
N ILE A 88 1.32 -33.07 -0.69
CA ILE A 88 0.47 -32.84 -1.86
C ILE A 88 -0.02 -31.39 -1.77
N ASP A 89 0.56 -30.51 -2.58
CA ASP A 89 0.28 -29.07 -2.60
C ASP A 89 -0.76 -28.73 -3.66
N LEU A 90 -1.97 -28.40 -3.21
CA LEU A 90 -3.10 -28.02 -4.05
C LEU A 90 -3.01 -26.56 -4.54
N SER A 91 -1.95 -25.80 -4.20
CA SER A 91 -1.83 -24.36 -4.49
C SER A 91 -2.00 -23.96 -5.97
N ARG A 92 -1.83 -24.89 -6.91
CA ARG A 92 -2.08 -24.66 -8.35
C ARG A 92 -3.50 -25.04 -8.80
N MET A 93 -4.25 -25.80 -8.00
CA MET A 93 -5.69 -26.03 -8.12
C MET A 93 -6.45 -24.95 -7.34
N ARG A 94 -6.35 -23.69 -7.82
CA ARG A 94 -6.83 -22.48 -7.15
C ARG A 94 -8.00 -21.78 -7.87
N ARG A 95 -8.67 -22.45 -8.82
CA ARG A 95 -9.80 -21.87 -9.56
C ARG A 95 -11.03 -21.71 -8.67
N VAL A 96 -11.72 -20.58 -8.82
CA VAL A 96 -13.05 -20.32 -8.26
C VAL A 96 -13.96 -19.83 -9.39
N THR A 97 -15.21 -20.30 -9.42
CA THR A 97 -16.24 -19.86 -10.39
C THR A 97 -17.58 -19.65 -9.68
N VAL A 98 -18.29 -18.57 -10.01
CA VAL A 98 -19.60 -18.22 -9.45
C VAL A 98 -20.70 -18.48 -10.48
N ASP A 99 -21.80 -19.09 -10.07
CA ASP A 99 -23.05 -19.16 -10.82
C ASP A 99 -24.11 -18.37 -10.05
N VAL A 100 -24.50 -17.23 -10.62
CA VAL A 100 -25.42 -16.26 -9.99
C VAL A 100 -26.87 -16.74 -10.07
N GLU A 101 -27.25 -17.47 -11.12
CA GLU A 101 -28.62 -18.00 -11.29
C GLU A 101 -28.90 -19.13 -10.30
N ARG A 102 -27.92 -20.02 -10.09
CA ARG A 102 -28.00 -21.12 -9.11
C ARG A 102 -27.60 -20.71 -7.70
N GLN A 103 -27.03 -19.51 -7.53
CA GLN A 103 -26.51 -18.99 -6.27
C GLN A 103 -25.47 -19.92 -5.62
N ILE A 104 -24.47 -20.31 -6.40
CA ILE A 104 -23.37 -21.19 -5.94
C ILE A 104 -21.98 -20.66 -6.32
N VAL A 105 -20.99 -21.08 -5.55
CA VAL A 105 -19.56 -20.92 -5.84
C VAL A 105 -18.91 -22.30 -5.84
N VAL A 106 -18.28 -22.66 -6.96
CA VAL A 106 -17.44 -23.85 -7.09
C VAL A 106 -16.00 -23.42 -6.91
N ALA A 107 -15.29 -24.01 -5.95
CA ALA A 107 -13.92 -23.66 -5.59
C ALA A 107 -13.04 -24.91 -5.49
N GLN A 108 -11.88 -24.89 -6.14
CA GLN A 108 -10.89 -25.97 -6.05
C GLN A 108 -10.20 -26.01 -4.67
N GLY A 109 -9.64 -27.15 -4.29
CA GLY A 109 -9.08 -27.39 -2.94
C GLY A 109 -7.91 -26.49 -2.52
N GLY A 110 -7.25 -25.82 -3.47
CA GLY A 110 -6.23 -24.80 -3.23
C GLY A 110 -6.75 -23.37 -3.12
N ALA A 111 -8.04 -23.11 -3.38
CA ALA A 111 -8.64 -21.77 -3.26
C ALA A 111 -8.57 -21.24 -1.83
N THR A 112 -8.25 -19.95 -1.69
CA THR A 112 -8.27 -19.24 -0.40
C THR A 112 -9.56 -18.46 -0.19
N MET A 113 -9.82 -18.04 1.05
CA MET A 113 -10.95 -17.19 1.40
C MET A 113 -10.95 -15.89 0.59
N GLY A 114 -9.78 -15.29 0.32
CA GLY A 114 -9.64 -14.11 -0.53
C GLY A 114 -10.05 -14.36 -1.97
N ASP A 115 -9.78 -15.54 -2.54
CA ASP A 115 -10.23 -15.90 -3.89
C ASP A 115 -11.76 -16.01 -3.93
N GLY A 116 -12.36 -16.66 -2.93
CA GLY A 116 -13.82 -16.84 -2.80
C GLY A 116 -14.56 -15.52 -2.59
N VAL A 117 -14.10 -14.69 -1.66
CA VAL A 117 -14.64 -13.33 -1.40
C VAL A 117 -14.55 -12.48 -2.66
N LYS A 118 -13.39 -12.44 -3.32
CA LYS A 118 -13.19 -11.65 -4.54
C LYS A 118 -14.06 -12.11 -5.71
N ALA A 119 -14.16 -13.43 -5.93
CA ALA A 119 -15.00 -13.99 -7.00
C ALA A 119 -16.49 -13.64 -6.76
N ALA A 120 -17.01 -13.92 -5.56
CA ALA A 120 -18.40 -13.62 -5.21
C ALA A 120 -18.68 -12.11 -5.28
N SER A 121 -17.82 -11.28 -4.69
CA SER A 121 -17.99 -9.82 -4.65
C SER A 121 -18.03 -9.20 -6.06
N SER A 122 -17.30 -9.77 -7.03
CA SER A 122 -17.26 -9.25 -8.40
C SER A 122 -18.60 -9.37 -9.16
N VAL A 123 -19.54 -10.15 -8.64
CA VAL A 123 -20.89 -10.35 -9.20
C VAL A 123 -22.01 -10.03 -8.20
N GLY A 124 -21.74 -9.25 -7.15
CA GLY A 124 -22.75 -8.85 -6.15
C GLY A 124 -23.22 -9.98 -5.23
N MET A 125 -22.38 -11.00 -5.01
CA MET A 125 -22.66 -12.16 -4.17
C MET A 125 -21.70 -12.21 -2.97
N ALA A 126 -22.08 -12.92 -1.91
CA ALA A 126 -21.21 -13.30 -0.80
C ALA A 126 -21.21 -14.82 -0.57
N VAL A 127 -20.16 -15.31 0.08
CA VAL A 127 -19.99 -16.70 0.54
C VAL A 127 -19.58 -16.69 2.01
N ALA A 128 -19.72 -17.82 2.71
CA ALA A 128 -19.19 -17.94 4.07
C ALA A 128 -17.67 -17.68 4.09
N THR A 129 -17.24 -16.72 4.90
CA THR A 129 -15.82 -16.32 5.01
C THR A 129 -15.18 -16.89 6.28
N GLY A 130 -13.85 -17.03 6.26
CA GLY A 130 -13.05 -17.01 7.48
C GLY A 130 -12.85 -15.59 8.01
N THR A 131 -11.85 -15.41 8.89
CA THR A 131 -11.37 -14.10 9.38
C THR A 131 -10.02 -13.67 8.77
N CYS A 132 -9.45 -14.47 7.86
CA CYS A 132 -8.16 -14.29 7.19
C CYS A 132 -8.27 -14.62 5.70
N ASN A 133 -7.64 -13.83 4.83
CA ASN A 133 -7.77 -13.97 3.37
C ASN A 133 -6.94 -15.11 2.76
N GLU A 134 -5.74 -15.41 3.27
CA GLU A 134 -4.88 -16.50 2.74
C GLU A 134 -5.26 -17.92 3.23
N VAL A 135 -6.20 -18.03 4.16
CA VAL A 135 -6.71 -19.32 4.65
C VAL A 135 -7.40 -20.08 3.53
N GLY A 136 -7.07 -21.37 3.36
CA GLY A 136 -7.70 -22.23 2.35
C GLY A 136 -9.20 -22.39 2.61
N MET A 137 -10.04 -21.97 1.66
CA MET A 137 -11.50 -21.92 1.79
C MET A 137 -12.08 -23.31 2.09
N VAL A 138 -11.75 -24.28 1.23
CA VAL A 138 -12.18 -25.68 1.39
C VAL A 138 -11.65 -26.26 2.70
N GLY A 139 -10.35 -26.15 2.96
CA GLY A 139 -9.71 -26.72 4.15
C GLY A 139 -10.30 -26.23 5.48
N ALA A 140 -10.65 -24.94 5.57
CA ALA A 140 -11.31 -24.39 6.76
C ALA A 140 -12.76 -24.89 6.91
N ALA A 141 -13.53 -24.93 5.81
CA ALA A 141 -14.91 -25.42 5.82
C ALA A 141 -15.02 -26.90 6.21
N LEU A 142 -14.04 -27.74 5.86
CA LEU A 142 -14.02 -29.15 6.29
C LEU A 142 -14.00 -29.30 7.82
N GLY A 143 -13.34 -28.38 8.53
CA GLY A 143 -13.37 -28.33 10.00
C GLY A 143 -14.53 -27.52 10.60
N GLY A 144 -15.58 -27.25 9.82
CA GLY A 144 -16.68 -26.35 10.17
C GLY A 144 -16.48 -24.96 9.57
N GLY A 145 -15.39 -24.28 9.93
CA GLY A 145 -15.04 -22.96 9.38
C GLY A 145 -15.78 -21.82 10.07
N ILE A 146 -15.12 -21.24 11.08
CA ILE A 146 -15.54 -20.03 11.81
C ILE A 146 -15.23 -18.77 10.99
N GLY A 147 -16.15 -17.82 10.96
CA GLY A 147 -15.87 -16.46 10.49
C GLY A 147 -17.08 -15.54 10.41
N ARG A 148 -16.89 -14.40 9.74
CA ARG A 148 -17.67 -13.17 9.97
C ARG A 148 -19.14 -13.21 9.55
N LEU A 149 -19.54 -14.20 8.75
CA LEU A 149 -20.92 -14.34 8.25
C LEU A 149 -21.71 -15.50 8.87
N ILE A 150 -21.28 -16.07 10.01
CA ILE A 150 -22.04 -17.13 10.73
C ILE A 150 -23.49 -16.68 11.03
N GLY A 151 -23.66 -15.44 11.48
CA GLY A 151 -24.97 -14.84 11.78
C GLY A 151 -25.88 -14.60 10.57
N HIS A 152 -25.40 -14.88 9.35
CA HIS A 152 -26.15 -14.80 8.10
C HIS A 152 -26.29 -16.17 7.41
N PHE A 153 -25.23 -17.01 7.42
CA PHE A 153 -25.13 -18.21 6.58
C PHE A 153 -24.88 -19.52 7.36
N GLY A 154 -24.68 -19.47 8.68
CA GLY A 154 -24.14 -20.60 9.44
C GLY A 154 -22.61 -20.77 9.27
N TYR A 155 -22.07 -21.90 9.73
CA TYR A 155 -20.67 -22.24 9.50
C TYR A 155 -20.37 -22.43 8.01
N ALA A 156 -19.10 -22.31 7.58
CA ALA A 156 -18.75 -22.53 6.19
C ALA A 156 -19.09 -23.95 5.69
N ALA A 157 -19.09 -24.95 6.57
CA ALA A 157 -19.62 -26.29 6.31
C ALA A 157 -21.14 -26.30 6.02
N ASP A 158 -21.93 -25.48 6.71
CA ASP A 158 -23.40 -25.43 6.53
C ASP A 158 -23.76 -24.92 5.11
N THR A 159 -22.86 -24.15 4.49
CA THR A 159 -23.02 -23.69 3.09
C THR A 159 -22.50 -24.68 2.05
N MET A 160 -21.80 -25.77 2.42
CA MET A 160 -21.36 -26.78 1.46
C MET A 160 -22.55 -27.57 0.90
N LEU A 161 -22.58 -27.74 -0.43
CA LEU A 161 -23.62 -28.44 -1.19
C LEU A 161 -23.11 -29.75 -1.79
N SER A 162 -21.87 -29.77 -2.28
CA SER A 162 -21.19 -30.99 -2.76
C SER A 162 -19.68 -30.86 -2.67
N MET A 163 -18.97 -32.00 -2.67
CA MET A 163 -17.51 -32.09 -2.64
C MET A 163 -17.02 -33.17 -3.60
N ARG A 164 -15.87 -32.94 -4.22
CA ARG A 164 -15.16 -33.90 -5.05
C ARG A 164 -13.93 -34.39 -4.28
N VAL A 165 -13.89 -35.70 -3.98
CA VAL A 165 -13.02 -36.26 -2.93
C VAL A 165 -12.24 -37.46 -3.45
N VAL A 166 -10.90 -37.40 -3.45
CA VAL A 166 -10.05 -38.57 -3.69
C VAL A 166 -9.96 -39.39 -2.41
N VAL A 167 -10.51 -40.60 -2.45
CA VAL A 167 -10.51 -41.61 -1.38
C VAL A 167 -9.65 -42.81 -1.79
N VAL A 168 -9.26 -43.65 -0.83
CA VAL A 168 -8.48 -44.88 -1.08
C VAL A 168 -9.25 -46.07 -0.51
N ASP A 169 -9.44 -47.12 -1.31
CA ASP A 169 -10.13 -48.34 -0.87
C ASP A 169 -9.20 -49.38 -0.23
N ASP A 170 -9.77 -50.50 0.21
CA ASP A 170 -9.07 -51.60 0.87
C ASP A 170 -8.08 -52.34 -0.05
N SER A 171 -8.22 -52.18 -1.37
CA SER A 171 -7.24 -52.67 -2.36
C SER A 171 -6.05 -51.72 -2.55
N GLY A 172 -6.09 -50.53 -1.95
CA GLY A 172 -5.06 -49.50 -2.10
C GLY A 172 -5.18 -48.65 -3.37
N VAL A 173 -6.33 -48.70 -4.06
CA VAL A 173 -6.60 -47.89 -5.24
C VAL A 173 -7.16 -46.53 -4.83
N ALA A 174 -6.53 -45.45 -5.29
CA ALA A 174 -7.06 -44.10 -5.13
C ALA A 174 -8.07 -43.80 -6.24
N ARG A 175 -9.20 -43.18 -5.88
CA ARG A 175 -10.25 -42.78 -6.84
C ARG A 175 -11.05 -41.59 -6.32
N ALA A 176 -11.53 -40.74 -7.22
CA ALA A 176 -12.36 -39.61 -6.86
C ALA A 176 -13.87 -39.95 -6.86
N VAL A 177 -14.55 -39.61 -5.77
CA VAL A 177 -16.00 -39.70 -5.60
C VAL A 177 -16.62 -38.31 -5.46
N GLU A 178 -17.91 -38.19 -5.78
CA GLU A 178 -18.73 -37.08 -5.30
C GLU A 178 -19.23 -37.39 -3.89
N ALA A 179 -19.27 -36.38 -3.03
CA ALA A 179 -19.95 -36.40 -1.74
C ALA A 179 -20.98 -35.26 -1.71
N SER A 180 -22.26 -35.60 -1.63
CA SER A 180 -23.44 -34.71 -1.63
C SER A 180 -24.59 -35.38 -0.85
N PRO A 181 -25.72 -34.71 -0.58
CA PRO A 181 -26.89 -35.35 0.04
C PRO A 181 -27.42 -36.55 -0.78
N GLU A 182 -27.27 -36.52 -2.10
CA GLU A 182 -27.72 -37.55 -3.04
C GLU A 182 -26.66 -38.63 -3.29
N ALA A 183 -25.36 -38.31 -3.25
CA ALA A 183 -24.27 -39.24 -3.53
C ALA A 183 -23.29 -39.35 -2.35
N HIS A 184 -23.18 -40.54 -1.76
CA HIS A 184 -22.28 -40.81 -0.62
C HIS A 184 -22.49 -39.84 0.56
N SER A 185 -23.75 -39.61 0.93
CA SER A 185 -24.16 -38.65 1.96
C SER A 185 -23.55 -38.90 3.34
N ASP A 186 -23.07 -40.10 3.62
CA ASP A 186 -22.30 -40.41 4.82
C ASP A 186 -20.89 -39.81 4.82
N LEU A 187 -20.22 -39.76 3.66
CA LEU A 187 -18.94 -39.06 3.47
C LEU A 187 -19.16 -37.54 3.49
N PHE A 188 -20.24 -37.07 2.87
CA PHE A 188 -20.62 -35.65 2.86
C PHE A 188 -20.88 -35.13 4.28
N TRP A 189 -21.69 -35.86 5.06
CA TRP A 189 -21.89 -35.60 6.49
C TRP A 189 -20.58 -35.52 7.26
N ALA A 190 -19.68 -36.49 7.04
CA ALA A 190 -18.45 -36.61 7.81
C ALA A 190 -17.45 -35.48 7.51
N LEU A 191 -17.29 -35.12 6.22
CA LEU A 191 -16.41 -34.03 5.79
C LEU A 191 -16.92 -32.64 6.19
N ARG A 192 -18.22 -32.47 6.48
CA ARG A 192 -18.79 -31.23 7.04
C ARG A 192 -18.60 -31.13 8.55
N GLY A 193 -17.35 -30.98 9.00
CA GLY A 193 -17.04 -30.67 10.41
C GLY A 193 -15.78 -31.33 10.98
N SER A 194 -15.37 -32.50 10.49
CA SER A 194 -14.27 -33.26 11.09
C SER A 194 -12.91 -33.05 10.41
N GLY A 195 -12.77 -32.06 9.52
CA GLY A 195 -11.57 -31.84 8.73
C GLY A 195 -11.36 -32.88 7.62
N HIS A 196 -10.13 -32.95 7.11
CA HIS A 196 -9.73 -33.73 5.93
C HIS A 196 -9.63 -35.26 6.14
N LEU A 197 -10.25 -35.82 7.19
CA LEU A 197 -9.97 -37.16 7.71
C LEU A 197 -10.23 -38.34 6.75
N PHE A 198 -10.99 -38.14 5.68
CA PHE A 198 -11.49 -39.23 4.82
C PHE A 198 -10.93 -39.22 3.38
N GLY A 199 -10.17 -38.20 2.99
CA GLY A 199 -9.66 -38.09 1.63
C GLY A 199 -9.19 -36.69 1.24
N VAL A 200 -8.67 -36.55 0.02
CA VAL A 200 -8.21 -35.27 -0.53
C VAL A 200 -9.38 -34.60 -1.25
N VAL A 201 -9.93 -33.52 -0.69
CA VAL A 201 -10.99 -32.74 -1.35
C VAL A 201 -10.37 -31.81 -2.40
N VAL A 202 -10.65 -32.09 -3.67
CA VAL A 202 -10.02 -31.41 -4.83
C VAL A 202 -10.88 -30.27 -5.40
N GLU A 203 -12.20 -30.31 -5.18
CA GLU A 203 -13.14 -29.24 -5.51
C GLU A 203 -14.36 -29.31 -4.56
N ALA A 204 -14.98 -28.19 -4.25
CA ALA A 204 -16.18 -28.10 -3.42
C ALA A 204 -17.14 -27.03 -3.94
N THR A 205 -18.43 -27.32 -3.86
CA THR A 205 -19.52 -26.39 -4.18
C THR A 205 -20.10 -25.83 -2.89
N PHE A 206 -20.12 -24.52 -2.79
CA PHE A 206 -20.72 -23.75 -1.70
C PHE A 206 -21.96 -23.01 -2.20
N ARG A 207 -22.94 -22.79 -1.34
CA ARG A 207 -23.99 -21.80 -1.56
C ARG A 207 -23.41 -20.40 -1.42
N ALA A 208 -23.78 -19.53 -2.35
CA ALA A 208 -23.58 -18.10 -2.27
C ALA A 208 -24.93 -17.39 -2.10
N TYR A 209 -24.92 -16.14 -1.68
CA TYR A 209 -26.13 -15.34 -1.49
C TYR A 209 -25.94 -13.95 -2.10
N PRO A 210 -26.98 -13.34 -2.71
CA PRO A 210 -26.92 -11.94 -3.14
C PRO A 210 -26.56 -11.03 -1.97
N TRP A 211 -25.62 -10.10 -2.16
CA TRP A 211 -25.06 -9.30 -1.08
C TRP A 211 -25.03 -7.81 -1.41
N ALA A 212 -25.85 -7.06 -0.66
CA ALA A 212 -25.99 -5.61 -0.77
C ALA A 212 -25.86 -4.89 0.59
N HIS A 213 -25.23 -5.54 1.58
CA HIS A 213 -25.04 -4.96 2.91
C HIS A 213 -23.69 -4.24 3.02
N ASP A 214 -23.76 -2.95 3.35
CA ASP A 214 -22.65 -2.24 4.00
C ASP A 214 -22.25 -2.96 5.29
N THR A 215 -20.97 -2.88 5.65
CA THR A 215 -20.49 -3.31 6.97
C THR A 215 -20.07 -2.11 7.80
N TRP A 216 -20.74 -1.90 8.93
CA TRP A 216 -20.28 -0.99 9.98
C TRP A 216 -19.17 -1.67 10.80
N HIS A 217 -18.14 -0.92 11.19
CA HIS A 217 -17.01 -1.40 11.98
C HIS A 217 -16.59 -0.34 13.01
N SER A 218 -16.33 -0.77 14.24
CA SER A 218 -15.83 0.04 15.35
C SER A 218 -14.74 -0.71 16.12
N CYS A 219 -13.85 0.03 16.76
CA CYS A 219 -12.80 -0.48 17.64
C CYS A 219 -12.76 0.42 18.88
N LEU A 220 -13.03 -0.14 20.06
CA LEU A 220 -12.88 0.54 21.34
C LEU A 220 -11.59 0.08 22.02
N VAL A 221 -10.97 0.97 22.79
CA VAL A 221 -9.69 0.72 23.49
C VAL A 221 -9.91 0.89 24.99
N PHE A 222 -9.38 -0.01 25.79
CA PHE A 222 -9.50 0.01 27.25
C PHE A 222 -8.15 -0.30 27.92
N ALA A 223 -7.99 0.15 29.16
CA ALA A 223 -6.83 -0.21 29.96
C ALA A 223 -6.92 -1.69 30.41
N PRO A 224 -5.80 -2.35 30.74
CA PRO A 224 -5.80 -3.74 31.24
C PRO A 224 -6.79 -4.00 32.38
N ASN A 225 -6.91 -3.07 33.32
CA ASN A 225 -7.79 -3.20 34.48
C ASN A 225 -9.29 -3.27 34.13
N ASP A 226 -9.68 -2.79 32.96
CA ASP A 226 -11.08 -2.74 32.52
C ASP A 226 -11.51 -4.03 31.80
N ALA A 227 -10.61 -4.98 31.53
CA ALA A 227 -10.94 -6.19 30.76
C ALA A 227 -12.10 -6.99 31.38
N GLY A 228 -12.18 -7.04 32.71
CA GLY A 228 -13.30 -7.66 33.41
C GLY A 228 -14.64 -6.95 33.21
N LEU A 229 -14.64 -5.61 33.16
CA LEU A 229 -15.83 -4.81 32.86
C LEU A 229 -16.31 -5.05 31.41
N VAL A 230 -15.36 -5.10 30.46
CA VAL A 230 -15.64 -5.40 29.05
C VAL A 230 -16.21 -6.82 28.89
N ALA A 231 -15.69 -7.81 29.64
CA ALA A 231 -16.17 -9.19 29.61
C ALA A 231 -17.63 -9.31 30.09
N GLU A 232 -18.00 -8.68 31.22
CA GLU A 232 -19.39 -8.70 31.70
C GLU A 232 -20.35 -7.98 30.74
N ALA A 233 -19.93 -6.85 30.17
CA ALA A 233 -20.71 -6.13 29.19
C ALA A 233 -20.95 -6.98 27.93
N MET A 234 -19.90 -7.63 27.39
CA MET A 234 -20.03 -8.61 26.31
C MET A 234 -20.94 -9.78 26.69
N ASN A 235 -20.87 -10.26 27.93
CA ASN A 235 -21.70 -11.37 28.42
C ASN A 235 -23.19 -10.99 28.44
N SER A 236 -23.51 -9.73 28.78
CA SER A 236 -24.87 -9.19 28.81
C SER A 236 -25.52 -9.03 27.42
N VAL A 237 -24.74 -8.81 26.35
CA VAL A 237 -25.29 -8.59 25.00
C VAL A 237 -25.76 -9.90 24.35
N HIS A 238 -26.95 -9.87 23.77
CA HIS A 238 -27.48 -10.91 22.90
C HIS A 238 -27.20 -10.54 21.43
N TYR A 239 -26.22 -11.22 20.82
CA TYR A 239 -25.83 -11.01 19.42
C TYR A 239 -26.84 -11.66 18.48
N GLN A 240 -27.39 -10.89 17.53
CA GLN A 240 -28.41 -11.32 16.57
C GLN A 240 -28.04 -10.94 15.13
N GLY A 241 -28.42 -11.78 14.16
CA GLY A 241 -28.17 -11.55 12.72
C GLY A 241 -26.73 -11.15 12.41
N GLY A 242 -26.52 -10.07 11.67
CA GLY A 242 -25.19 -9.57 11.28
C GLY A 242 -24.29 -9.02 12.39
N MET A 243 -24.55 -9.26 13.68
CA MET A 243 -23.66 -8.85 14.78
C MET A 243 -22.50 -9.84 14.98
N GLN A 244 -21.26 -9.34 14.96
CA GLN A 244 -20.07 -10.07 15.40
C GLN A 244 -18.97 -9.14 15.92
N GLY A 245 -17.98 -9.69 16.61
CA GLY A 245 -16.86 -8.92 17.15
C GLY A 245 -15.77 -9.78 17.74
N ARG A 246 -14.73 -9.13 18.26
CA ARG A 246 -13.65 -9.78 19.02
C ARG A 246 -13.06 -8.87 20.09
N LEU A 247 -12.87 -9.43 21.28
CA LEU A 247 -11.97 -8.89 22.29
C LEU A 247 -10.55 -9.33 21.94
N VAL A 248 -9.56 -8.47 22.18
CA VAL A 248 -8.13 -8.77 21.94
C VAL A 248 -7.29 -8.22 23.09
N PHE A 249 -6.48 -9.07 23.71
CA PHE A 249 -5.34 -8.64 24.51
C PHE A 249 -4.10 -8.57 23.60
N CYS A 250 -3.45 -7.42 23.58
CA CYS A 250 -2.21 -7.21 22.84
C CYS A 250 -1.32 -6.19 23.55
N ALA A 251 -0.03 -6.15 23.20
CA ALA A 251 0.94 -5.22 23.79
C ALA A 251 1.74 -4.46 22.73
N PRO A 252 1.10 -3.55 21.95
CA PRO A 252 1.82 -2.66 21.04
C PRO A 252 2.87 -1.85 21.84
N ASN A 253 4.09 -1.77 21.31
CA ASN A 253 5.23 -1.12 21.98
C ASN A 253 5.45 -1.61 23.43
N ASN A 254 5.17 -2.89 23.70
CA ASN A 254 5.20 -3.54 25.02
C ASN A 254 4.27 -2.91 26.09
N GLN A 255 3.28 -2.11 25.68
CA GLN A 255 2.24 -1.57 26.57
C GLN A 255 0.96 -2.42 26.44
N PRO A 256 0.57 -3.21 27.47
CA PRO A 256 -0.64 -4.04 27.39
C PRO A 256 -1.89 -3.17 27.28
N ILE A 257 -2.75 -3.48 26.30
CA ILE A 257 -4.06 -2.84 26.10
C ILE A 257 -5.11 -3.90 25.76
N VAL A 258 -6.38 -3.50 25.92
CA VAL A 258 -7.55 -4.34 25.62
C VAL A 258 -8.34 -3.68 24.50
N LEU A 259 -8.51 -4.37 23.37
CA LEU A 259 -9.27 -3.88 22.22
C LEU A 259 -10.58 -4.64 22.09
N LEU A 260 -11.69 -3.92 21.90
CA LEU A 260 -12.99 -4.50 21.52
C LEU A 260 -13.36 -4.04 20.12
N GLN A 261 -13.24 -4.95 19.15
CA GLN A 261 -13.60 -4.70 17.76
C GLN A 261 -14.99 -5.27 17.48
N MET A 262 -15.85 -4.50 16.83
CA MET A 262 -17.26 -4.81 16.60
C MET A 262 -17.64 -4.52 15.15
N TRP A 263 -18.36 -5.43 14.51
CA TRP A 263 -18.88 -5.26 13.16
C TRP A 263 -20.38 -5.53 13.11
N TYR A 264 -21.09 -4.78 12.27
CA TYR A 264 -22.48 -5.08 11.89
C TYR A 264 -22.62 -5.16 10.38
N MET A 265 -23.01 -6.34 9.88
CA MET A 265 -23.30 -6.60 8.47
C MET A 265 -24.82 -6.47 8.27
N GLY A 266 -25.26 -5.27 7.88
CA GLY A 266 -26.67 -4.85 7.85
C GLY A 266 -26.77 -3.31 7.80
N PRO A 267 -27.97 -2.72 7.97
CA PRO A 267 -28.16 -1.27 7.95
C PRO A 267 -27.24 -0.54 8.95
N PRO A 268 -26.25 0.26 8.52
CA PRO A 268 -25.24 0.83 9.43
C PRO A 268 -25.81 1.74 10.51
N GLU A 269 -26.97 2.36 10.26
CA GLU A 269 -27.74 3.17 11.20
C GLU A 269 -28.28 2.37 12.40
N GLU A 270 -28.55 1.08 12.26
CA GLU A 270 -28.99 0.24 13.40
C GLU A 270 -27.81 -0.14 14.32
N ALA A 271 -26.59 -0.20 13.78
CA ALA A 271 -25.45 -0.84 14.43
C ALA A 271 -25.12 -0.27 15.83
N ALA A 272 -25.19 1.06 15.99
CA ALA A 272 -24.96 1.71 17.27
C ALA A 272 -25.96 1.24 18.34
N SER A 273 -27.26 1.20 18.01
CA SER A 273 -28.30 0.75 18.95
C SER A 273 -28.13 -0.70 19.37
N LYS A 274 -27.64 -1.58 18.47
CA LYS A 274 -27.40 -2.99 18.77
C LYS A 274 -26.17 -3.22 19.66
N PHE A 275 -25.15 -2.36 19.55
CA PHE A 275 -23.93 -2.41 20.36
C PHE A 275 -23.91 -1.42 21.53
N GLN A 276 -25.03 -0.75 21.85
CA GLN A 276 -25.08 0.31 22.87
C GLN A 276 -24.44 -0.07 24.22
N PRO A 277 -24.69 -1.27 24.82
CA PRO A 277 -24.07 -1.65 26.10
C PRO A 277 -22.54 -1.82 26.06
N LEU A 278 -21.94 -1.85 24.87
CA LEU A 278 -20.49 -1.90 24.64
C LEU A 278 -19.94 -0.50 24.28
N LEU A 279 -20.73 0.32 23.60
CA LEU A 279 -20.40 1.72 23.27
C LEU A 279 -20.51 2.67 24.49
N ASP A 280 -21.35 2.34 25.47
CA ASP A 280 -21.50 3.08 26.73
C ASP A 280 -20.33 2.83 27.72
N LEU A 281 -19.39 1.94 27.40
CA LEU A 281 -18.25 1.62 28.26
C LEU A 281 -17.21 2.77 28.27
N PRO A 282 -16.46 2.94 29.39
CA PRO A 282 -15.46 4.01 29.54
C PRO A 282 -14.18 3.71 28.72
N SER A 283 -14.29 3.70 27.40
CA SER A 283 -13.16 3.49 26.51
C SER A 283 -12.25 4.72 26.45
N MET A 284 -10.96 4.50 26.18
CA MET A 284 -9.96 5.54 25.95
C MET A 284 -10.23 6.22 24.60
N THR A 285 -11.14 7.20 24.58
CA THR A 285 -11.60 7.90 23.35
C THR A 285 -10.47 8.50 22.53
N ASP A 286 -9.43 8.97 23.23
CA ASP A 286 -8.34 9.75 22.64
C ASP A 286 -7.20 8.85 22.13
N HIS A 287 -7.31 7.53 22.31
CA HIS A 287 -6.32 6.56 21.83
C HIS A 287 -6.45 6.37 20.31
N PRO A 288 -5.37 6.37 19.51
CA PRO A 288 -5.44 6.38 18.04
C PRO A 288 -6.04 5.11 17.40
N LEU A 289 -6.18 4.02 18.16
CA LEU A 289 -6.91 2.82 17.75
C LEU A 289 -8.43 2.87 18.03
N ASN A 290 -8.91 3.89 18.73
CA ASN A 290 -10.32 4.04 19.07
C ASN A 290 -11.08 4.73 17.92
N PHE A 291 -12.16 4.13 17.45
CA PHE A 291 -13.08 4.74 16.49
C PHE A 291 -14.44 4.03 16.51
N VAL A 292 -15.50 4.79 16.19
CA VAL A 292 -16.86 4.26 16.03
C VAL A 292 -17.38 4.51 14.62
N GLY A 293 -17.95 3.48 14.00
CA GLY A 293 -18.82 3.62 12.83
C GLY A 293 -18.15 3.85 11.47
N ARG A 294 -16.94 3.33 11.25
CA ARG A 294 -16.38 3.27 9.89
C ARG A 294 -17.21 2.30 9.04
N ARG A 295 -17.53 2.67 7.80
CA ARG A 295 -18.06 1.72 6.80
C ARG A 295 -16.90 1.01 6.11
N ILE A 296 -17.00 -0.30 5.93
CA ILE A 296 -16.09 -1.12 5.11
C ILE A 296 -16.90 -1.94 4.10
N PRO A 297 -16.42 -2.09 2.85
CA PRO A 297 -17.07 -2.96 1.87
C PRO A 297 -16.76 -4.44 2.15
N TYR A 298 -17.60 -5.34 1.63
CA TYR A 298 -17.44 -6.79 1.79
C TYR A 298 -16.06 -7.34 1.37
N LEU A 299 -15.44 -6.76 0.34
CA LEU A 299 -14.11 -7.14 -0.12
C LEU A 299 -13.01 -6.92 0.94
N ASN A 300 -13.19 -5.95 1.83
CA ASN A 300 -12.23 -5.53 2.86
C ASN A 300 -12.61 -6.02 4.27
N LEU A 301 -13.50 -7.02 4.36
CA LEU A 301 -14.09 -7.52 5.61
C LEU A 301 -13.06 -8.22 6.54
N ASN A 302 -11.92 -8.65 6.00
CA ASN A 302 -10.91 -9.43 6.73
C ASN A 302 -9.61 -8.66 7.05
N ASP A 303 -9.32 -7.56 6.36
CA ASP A 303 -8.02 -6.86 6.31
C ASP A 303 -7.41 -6.58 7.69
N SER A 304 -8.29 -6.34 8.68
CA SER A 304 -8.03 -6.30 10.13
C SER A 304 -7.23 -7.48 10.71
N SER A 305 -6.97 -8.53 9.93
CA SER A 305 -6.24 -9.74 10.31
C SER A 305 -5.01 -10.00 9.44
N ASP A 306 -4.81 -9.31 8.30
CA ASP A 306 -3.84 -9.71 7.27
C ASP A 306 -2.39 -9.83 7.79
N ARG A 307 -2.01 -8.99 8.77
CA ARG A 307 -0.72 -9.08 9.49
C ARG A 307 -0.50 -10.46 10.14
N ILE A 308 -1.56 -11.08 10.66
CA ILE A 308 -1.54 -12.43 11.24
C ILE A 308 -1.56 -13.49 10.13
N CYS A 309 -2.33 -13.25 9.06
CA CYS A 309 -2.46 -14.18 7.92
C CYS A 309 -1.15 -14.35 7.12
N GLY A 310 -0.27 -13.35 7.10
CA GLY A 310 1.00 -13.38 6.36
C GLY A 310 1.90 -14.57 6.72
N TYR A 311 2.56 -15.14 5.72
CA TYR A 311 3.44 -16.31 5.86
C TYR A 311 4.79 -15.98 6.51
N GLY A 312 5.09 -16.60 7.65
CA GLY A 312 6.40 -16.52 8.30
C GLY A 312 6.35 -16.33 9.82
N GLY A 313 7.54 -16.38 10.44
CA GLY A 313 7.74 -16.37 11.88
C GLY A 313 7.28 -17.65 12.58
N ARG A 314 7.34 -17.70 13.92
CA ARG A 314 6.79 -18.80 14.71
C ARG A 314 5.47 -18.37 15.34
N LYS A 315 4.39 -19.04 14.93
CA LYS A 315 3.01 -18.78 15.33
C LYS A 315 2.38 -20.08 15.82
N ASN A 316 1.92 -20.11 17.07
CA ASN A 316 1.15 -21.21 17.65
C ASN A 316 -0.27 -20.69 17.94
N LEU A 317 -1.22 -21.06 17.07
CA LEU A 317 -2.63 -20.69 17.19
C LEU A 317 -3.44 -21.90 17.63
N ALA A 318 -4.10 -21.81 18.78
CA ALA A 318 -5.09 -22.80 19.21
C ALA A 318 -6.44 -22.10 19.48
N ALA A 319 -7.53 -22.85 19.61
CA ALA A 319 -8.85 -22.29 19.89
C ALA A 319 -9.75 -23.20 20.73
N PHE A 320 -10.59 -22.60 21.56
CA PHE A 320 -11.64 -23.30 22.31
C PHE A 320 -12.89 -22.43 22.47
N GLY A 321 -14.05 -23.09 22.51
CA GLY A 321 -15.36 -22.46 22.67
C GLY A 321 -15.78 -22.35 24.14
N LEU A 322 -16.39 -21.23 24.50
CA LEU A 322 -16.96 -20.91 25.82
C LEU A 322 -18.41 -20.45 25.72
N LYS A 323 -19.20 -20.73 26.77
CA LYS A 323 -20.60 -20.30 26.89
C LYS A 323 -20.78 -18.86 27.39
N SER A 324 -19.87 -18.42 28.24
CA SER A 324 -19.88 -17.12 28.93
C SER A 324 -18.46 -16.69 29.23
N LEU A 325 -18.28 -15.38 29.45
CA LEU A 325 -17.07 -14.81 30.04
C LEU A 325 -17.46 -14.21 31.40
N SER A 326 -16.54 -14.23 32.37
CA SER A 326 -16.70 -13.49 33.63
C SER A 326 -15.57 -12.49 33.81
N ALA A 327 -15.76 -11.51 34.69
CA ALA A 327 -14.72 -10.55 35.04
C ALA A 327 -13.43 -11.24 35.55
N GLU A 328 -13.55 -12.24 36.42
CA GLU A 328 -12.41 -12.92 37.06
C GLU A 328 -11.64 -13.79 36.05
N SER A 329 -12.36 -14.56 35.24
CA SER A 329 -11.75 -15.44 34.22
C SER A 329 -11.04 -14.63 33.12
N CYS A 330 -11.62 -13.50 32.72
CA CYS A 330 -11.02 -12.56 31.80
C CYS A 330 -9.74 -11.91 32.38
N MET A 331 -9.80 -11.41 33.62
CA MET A 331 -8.63 -10.82 34.29
C MET A 331 -7.53 -11.86 34.58
N ALA A 332 -7.89 -13.10 34.92
CA ALA A 332 -6.93 -14.18 35.13
C ALA A 332 -6.16 -14.51 33.84
N ALA A 333 -6.86 -14.62 32.70
CA ALA A 333 -6.24 -14.84 31.40
C ALA A 333 -5.37 -13.64 30.96
N LEU A 334 -5.81 -12.41 31.25
CA LEU A 334 -5.02 -11.21 30.99
C LEU A 334 -3.73 -11.16 31.83
N ASN A 335 -3.79 -11.51 33.12
CA ASN A 335 -2.60 -11.59 33.97
C ASN A 335 -1.61 -12.64 33.44
N VAL A 336 -2.09 -13.84 33.08
CA VAL A 336 -1.27 -14.89 32.44
C VAL A 336 -0.61 -14.39 31.14
N TYR A 337 -1.31 -13.58 30.35
CA TYR A 337 -0.74 -12.94 29.16
C TYR A 337 0.34 -11.91 29.51
N MET A 338 0.04 -10.97 30.43
CA MET A 338 0.95 -9.90 30.84
C MET A 338 2.23 -10.44 31.51
N ASP A 339 2.10 -11.40 32.42
CA ASP A 339 3.22 -12.09 33.06
C ASP A 339 4.13 -12.74 32.01
N PHE A 340 3.54 -13.36 30.97
CA PHE A 340 4.31 -14.01 29.91
C PHE A 340 5.07 -13.02 29.04
N ILE A 341 4.43 -11.95 28.54
CA ILE A 341 5.15 -10.95 27.71
C ILE A 341 6.17 -10.12 28.51
N THR A 342 6.01 -10.03 29.83
CA THR A 342 7.01 -9.43 30.73
C THR A 342 8.23 -10.36 30.92
N GLN A 343 8.01 -11.68 30.96
CA GLN A 343 9.08 -12.69 31.00
C GLN A 343 9.73 -12.94 29.63
N HIS A 344 8.97 -12.73 28.55
CA HIS A 344 9.33 -12.99 27.16
C HIS A 344 8.99 -11.80 26.25
N PRO A 345 9.68 -10.64 26.37
CA PRO A 345 9.46 -9.47 25.52
C PRO A 345 9.70 -9.77 24.03
N GLU A 346 10.55 -10.76 23.71
CA GLU A 346 10.75 -11.28 22.35
C GLU A 346 9.50 -11.93 21.74
N ALA A 347 8.49 -12.25 22.56
CA ALA A 347 7.19 -12.80 22.17
C ALA A 347 6.05 -11.78 22.27
N ALA A 348 6.33 -10.47 22.41
CA ALA A 348 5.31 -9.41 22.50
C ALA A 348 4.38 -9.30 21.26
N LYS A 349 4.70 -9.95 20.14
CA LYS A 349 3.78 -10.13 18.99
C LYS A 349 2.59 -11.06 19.31
N THR A 350 2.58 -11.73 20.46
CA THR A 350 1.51 -12.61 20.95
C THR A 350 0.21 -11.84 21.17
N HIS A 351 -0.92 -12.42 20.76
CA HIS A 351 -2.26 -11.88 20.93
C HIS A 351 -3.18 -12.95 21.55
N ILE A 352 -4.05 -12.56 22.47
CA ILE A 352 -5.15 -13.42 22.93
C ILE A 352 -6.44 -12.84 22.35
N LEU A 353 -7.04 -13.54 21.39
CA LEU A 353 -8.30 -13.11 20.77
C LEU A 353 -9.48 -13.84 21.41
N THR A 354 -10.65 -13.22 21.46
CA THR A 354 -11.91 -13.86 21.86
C THR A 354 -13.04 -13.35 20.98
N GLU A 355 -13.38 -14.13 19.96
CA GLU A 355 -14.37 -13.78 18.93
C GLU A 355 -15.79 -14.15 19.38
N PHE A 356 -16.78 -13.39 18.93
CA PHE A 356 -18.20 -13.65 19.17
C PHE A 356 -19.04 -13.36 17.93
N TYR A 357 -20.14 -14.11 17.79
CA TYR A 357 -21.01 -14.11 16.63
C TYR A 357 -22.46 -14.26 17.08
N SER A 358 -23.41 -13.75 16.29
CA SER A 358 -24.76 -14.33 16.29
C SER A 358 -24.66 -15.79 15.85
N MET A 359 -25.26 -16.68 16.63
CA MET A 359 -25.27 -18.13 16.40
C MET A 359 -26.64 -18.64 15.94
N ASP A 360 -27.58 -17.74 15.66
CA ASP A 360 -29.00 -18.09 15.53
C ASP A 360 -29.27 -18.87 14.23
N VAL A 361 -28.80 -18.37 13.08
CA VAL A 361 -28.85 -19.10 11.80
C VAL A 361 -28.11 -20.45 11.89
N ALA A 362 -26.96 -20.49 12.56
CA ALA A 362 -26.21 -21.74 12.74
C ALA A 362 -26.98 -22.79 13.55
N ARG A 363 -27.82 -22.37 14.52
CA ARG A 363 -28.74 -23.25 15.26
C ARG A 363 -29.92 -23.69 14.42
N GLU A 364 -30.52 -22.78 13.65
CA GLU A 364 -31.68 -23.06 12.80
C GLU A 364 -31.38 -24.09 11.69
N LEU A 365 -30.15 -24.11 11.17
CA LEU A 365 -29.70 -25.01 10.10
C LEU A 365 -29.39 -26.45 10.55
N ASP A 366 -29.10 -26.70 11.82
CA ASP A 366 -28.80 -28.04 12.36
C ASP A 366 -29.32 -28.16 13.81
N GLN A 367 -30.65 -28.02 13.96
CA GLN A 367 -31.33 -27.91 15.26
C GLN A 367 -31.07 -29.13 16.16
N ASP A 368 -31.05 -30.33 15.59
CA ASP A 368 -30.80 -31.59 16.29
C ASP A 368 -29.30 -31.94 16.44
N GLY A 369 -28.40 -31.25 15.72
CA GLY A 369 -26.95 -31.50 15.75
C GLY A 369 -26.54 -32.78 15.01
N GLN A 370 -27.23 -33.09 13.91
CA GLN A 370 -27.15 -34.33 13.13
C GLN A 370 -26.87 -34.11 11.63
N GLU A 371 -27.08 -32.91 11.08
CA GLU A 371 -26.82 -32.63 9.65
C GLU A 371 -25.32 -32.61 9.32
N THR A 372 -24.50 -32.30 10.32
CA THR A 372 -23.06 -32.13 10.20
C THR A 372 -22.28 -33.00 11.20
N SER A 373 -20.99 -33.20 10.95
CA SER A 373 -20.08 -33.83 11.92
C SER A 373 -19.50 -32.83 12.94
N ILE A 374 -19.85 -31.54 12.80
CA ILE A 374 -19.58 -30.51 13.83
C ILE A 374 -20.27 -30.91 15.14
N PRO A 375 -19.60 -30.80 16.30
CA PRO A 375 -20.24 -31.04 17.59
C PRO A 375 -21.45 -30.13 17.83
N SER A 376 -22.54 -30.69 18.35
CA SER A 376 -23.79 -29.98 18.70
C SER A 376 -23.55 -28.78 19.63
N GLU A 377 -22.48 -28.86 20.41
CA GLU A 377 -22.03 -27.93 21.42
C GLU A 377 -21.57 -26.61 20.78
N PHE A 378 -21.03 -26.64 19.56
CA PHE A 378 -20.66 -25.44 18.79
C PHE A 378 -21.85 -24.49 18.59
N ARG A 379 -23.04 -25.04 18.32
CA ARG A 379 -24.26 -24.28 18.04
C ARG A 379 -25.03 -23.94 19.31
N ARG A 380 -25.10 -24.89 20.25
CA ARG A 380 -25.95 -24.79 21.46
C ARG A 380 -25.25 -24.12 22.64
N GLU A 381 -23.96 -24.40 22.83
CA GLU A 381 -23.23 -24.09 24.07
C GLU A 381 -22.16 -23.01 23.89
N VAL A 382 -21.58 -22.83 22.69
CA VAL A 382 -20.57 -21.79 22.44
C VAL A 382 -21.22 -20.44 22.12
N LYS A 383 -20.81 -19.40 22.85
CA LYS A 383 -21.05 -17.96 22.57
C LYS A 383 -19.75 -17.23 22.15
N TYR A 384 -18.60 -17.70 22.64
CA TYR A 384 -17.28 -17.11 22.40
C TYR A 384 -16.25 -18.14 21.93
N TRP A 385 -15.40 -17.77 20.97
CA TRP A 385 -14.23 -18.53 20.56
C TRP A 385 -12.97 -17.84 21.05
N VAL A 386 -12.36 -18.37 22.11
CA VAL A 386 -11.06 -17.89 22.60
C VAL A 386 -9.96 -18.51 21.75
N MET A 387 -9.09 -17.67 21.18
CA MET A 387 -8.02 -18.05 20.26
C MET A 387 -6.68 -17.45 20.74
N PRO A 388 -5.92 -18.14 21.62
CA PRO A 388 -4.56 -17.73 21.94
C PRO A 388 -3.61 -17.94 20.75
N LEU A 389 -2.97 -16.85 20.32
CA LEU A 389 -1.95 -16.79 19.27
C LEU A 389 -0.60 -16.39 19.89
N ALA A 390 0.20 -17.36 20.31
CA ALA A 390 1.59 -17.10 20.67
C ALA A 390 2.41 -16.84 19.40
N TRP A 391 3.08 -15.69 19.32
CA TRP A 391 3.88 -15.26 18.16
C TRP A 391 5.24 -14.72 18.60
N TYR A 392 6.28 -15.38 18.11
CA TYR A 392 7.68 -15.27 18.52
C TYR A 392 8.57 -15.66 17.33
N GLU A 393 9.90 -15.65 17.49
CA GLU A 393 10.84 -16.05 16.44
C GLU A 393 11.81 -17.17 16.87
N ASP A 394 12.21 -17.24 18.14
CA ASP A 394 13.16 -18.25 18.64
C ASP A 394 12.49 -19.64 18.85
N PRO A 395 12.93 -20.72 18.17
CA PRO A 395 12.41 -22.08 18.40
C PRO A 395 12.61 -22.62 19.83
N ALA A 396 13.52 -22.05 20.64
CA ALA A 396 13.65 -22.42 22.05
C ALA A 396 12.36 -22.15 22.86
N LEU A 397 11.54 -21.20 22.41
CA LEU A 397 10.30 -20.79 23.06
C LEU A 397 9.08 -21.66 22.69
N ASP A 398 9.20 -22.63 21.78
CA ASP A 398 8.07 -23.47 21.34
C ASP A 398 7.29 -24.07 22.52
N ASN A 399 8.00 -24.63 23.51
CA ASN A 399 7.40 -25.22 24.71
C ASN A 399 6.81 -24.17 25.66
N ALA A 400 7.39 -22.97 25.74
CA ALA A 400 6.91 -21.88 26.57
C ALA A 400 5.61 -21.29 25.99
N CYS A 401 5.57 -21.09 24.68
CA CYS A 401 4.41 -20.61 23.93
C CYS A 401 3.25 -21.61 23.91
N ALA A 402 3.54 -22.91 23.76
CA ALA A 402 2.54 -23.97 23.97
C ALA A 402 2.12 -24.10 25.45
N GLY A 403 2.97 -23.68 26.39
CA GLY A 403 2.62 -23.48 27.79
C GLY A 403 1.63 -22.35 27.98
N LEU A 404 1.90 -21.17 27.42
CA LEU A 404 1.02 -19.99 27.46
C LEU A 404 -0.37 -20.31 26.92
N ASN A 405 -0.47 -20.88 25.71
CA ASN A 405 -1.77 -21.16 25.10
C ASN A 405 -2.65 -22.02 26.03
N ARG A 406 -2.07 -23.04 26.69
CA ARG A 406 -2.77 -23.86 27.67
C ARG A 406 -3.05 -23.12 28.99
N ALA A 407 -2.13 -22.31 29.49
CA ALA A 407 -2.37 -21.50 30.68
C ALA A 407 -3.54 -20.52 30.49
N ILE A 408 -3.66 -19.91 29.31
CA ILE A 408 -4.82 -19.09 28.91
C ILE A 408 -6.10 -19.93 28.84
N ARG A 409 -6.05 -21.14 28.27
CA ARG A 409 -7.18 -22.08 28.24
C ARG A 409 -7.70 -22.40 29.64
N GLU A 410 -6.80 -22.75 30.56
CA GLU A 410 -7.19 -23.09 31.93
C GLU A 410 -7.60 -21.85 32.76
N ALA A 411 -7.01 -20.67 32.51
CA ALA A 411 -7.41 -19.42 33.18
C ALA A 411 -8.84 -18.98 32.83
N PHE A 412 -9.24 -19.09 31.55
CA PHE A 412 -10.62 -18.83 31.15
C PHE A 412 -11.62 -19.91 31.62
N LEU A 413 -11.19 -21.17 31.70
CA LEU A 413 -12.07 -22.28 32.12
C LEU A 413 -12.22 -22.40 33.64
N THR A 414 -11.27 -21.89 34.44
CA THR A 414 -11.37 -21.91 35.91
C THR A 414 -12.42 -20.91 36.38
N GLN A 415 -13.42 -21.38 37.11
CA GLN A 415 -14.50 -20.57 37.67
C GLN A 415 -14.14 -20.04 39.08
N PRO A 416 -14.79 -18.99 39.59
CA PRO A 416 -14.49 -18.41 40.91
C PRO A 416 -14.65 -19.36 42.11
N ASP A 417 -15.39 -20.47 41.95
CA ASP A 417 -15.54 -21.53 42.96
C ASP A 417 -14.47 -22.64 42.87
N GLY A 418 -13.52 -22.51 41.93
CA GLY A 418 -12.48 -23.50 41.65
C GLY A 418 -12.93 -24.67 40.78
N THR A 419 -14.18 -24.68 40.28
CA THR A 419 -14.61 -25.65 39.27
C THR A 419 -14.06 -25.29 37.89
N ARG A 420 -14.10 -26.26 36.96
CA ARG A 420 -13.67 -26.06 35.57
C ARG A 420 -14.90 -26.09 34.65
N ALA A 421 -15.11 -25.01 33.92
CA ALA A 421 -16.15 -24.90 32.91
C ALA A 421 -15.94 -25.90 31.75
N MET A 422 -17.02 -26.15 31.00
CA MET A 422 -16.95 -26.91 29.75
C MET A 422 -16.33 -26.04 28.65
N GLY A 423 -15.17 -26.47 28.15
CA GLY A 423 -14.55 -25.92 26.95
C GLY A 423 -14.73 -26.86 25.77
N VAL A 424 -14.98 -26.30 24.58
CA VAL A 424 -15.25 -27.06 23.34
C VAL A 424 -14.05 -26.94 22.39
N GLY A 425 -13.44 -28.05 21.97
CA GLY A 425 -12.27 -28.03 21.05
C GLY A 425 -12.64 -27.72 19.60
N TYR A 426 -11.67 -27.27 18.79
CA TYR A 426 -11.88 -26.93 17.37
C TYR A 426 -10.82 -27.55 16.45
N VAL A 427 -11.24 -28.43 15.54
CA VAL A 427 -10.35 -29.26 14.71
C VAL A 427 -9.39 -28.49 13.79
N ASN A 428 -9.75 -27.24 13.41
CA ASN A 428 -8.88 -26.39 12.60
C ASN A 428 -7.76 -25.71 13.41
N MET A 429 -7.89 -25.61 14.74
CA MET A 429 -6.96 -24.93 15.64
C MET A 429 -6.82 -25.70 16.98
N PRO A 430 -6.46 -27.01 16.97
CA PRO A 430 -6.38 -27.79 18.19
C PRO A 430 -5.13 -27.43 19.01
N PHE A 431 -5.21 -27.63 20.32
CA PHE A 431 -4.04 -27.67 21.20
C PHE A 431 -3.25 -28.96 21.00
N GLU A 432 -1.97 -28.97 21.36
CA GLU A 432 -1.10 -30.17 21.29
C GLU A 432 -1.59 -31.34 22.16
N ASP A 433 -2.42 -31.06 23.17
CA ASP A 433 -2.99 -32.04 24.11
C ASP A 433 -4.48 -32.34 23.86
N ASP A 434 -5.10 -31.79 22.81
CA ASP A 434 -6.49 -32.07 22.47
C ASP A 434 -6.65 -33.51 21.95
N THR A 435 -7.63 -34.21 22.50
CA THR A 435 -7.99 -35.58 22.07
C THR A 435 -9.20 -35.56 21.15
N ALA A 436 -9.42 -36.67 20.41
CA ALA A 436 -10.61 -36.80 19.56
C ALA A 436 -11.94 -36.61 20.33
N ASN A 437 -11.98 -36.95 21.61
CA ASN A 437 -13.14 -36.72 22.49
C ASN A 437 -13.36 -35.21 22.76
N VAL A 438 -12.29 -34.42 22.92
CA VAL A 438 -12.35 -32.97 23.15
C VAL A 438 -12.78 -32.21 21.88
N VAL A 439 -12.38 -32.71 20.71
CA VAL A 439 -12.60 -32.04 19.42
C VAL A 439 -13.92 -32.44 18.74
N PHE A 440 -14.38 -33.69 18.90
CA PHE A 440 -15.59 -34.22 18.24
C PHE A 440 -16.74 -34.60 19.19
N GLY A 441 -16.52 -34.45 20.50
CA GLY A 441 -17.41 -34.95 21.54
C GLY A 441 -17.26 -36.45 21.82
N GLU A 442 -17.95 -36.93 22.84
CA GLU A 442 -17.98 -38.36 23.19
C GLU A 442 -19.22 -39.07 22.62
N GLY A 443 -19.22 -40.41 22.67
CA GLY A 443 -20.36 -41.24 22.27
C GLY A 443 -20.52 -41.38 20.75
N GLU A 444 -21.79 -41.37 20.30
CA GLU A 444 -22.21 -41.86 19.00
C GLU A 444 -21.60 -41.10 17.80
N ARG A 445 -21.43 -39.76 17.89
CA ARG A 445 -20.84 -38.95 16.82
C ARG A 445 -19.40 -39.37 16.50
N LEU A 446 -18.56 -39.52 17.53
CA LEU A 446 -17.17 -39.94 17.37
C LEU A 446 -17.06 -41.40 16.93
N GLU A 447 -17.95 -42.27 17.40
CA GLU A 447 -17.97 -43.67 16.94
C GLU A 447 -18.44 -43.79 15.48
N ARG A 448 -19.43 -42.99 15.05
CA ARG A 448 -19.80 -42.85 13.63
C ARG A 448 -18.61 -42.37 12.79
N LEU A 449 -17.83 -41.39 13.25
CA LEU A 449 -16.61 -40.95 12.57
C LEU A 449 -15.53 -42.05 12.47
N ARG A 450 -15.33 -42.89 13.50
CA ARG A 450 -14.42 -44.05 13.43
C ARG A 450 -14.87 -45.08 12.40
N ASN A 451 -16.16 -45.42 12.39
CA ASN A 451 -16.72 -46.38 11.43
C ASN A 451 -16.67 -45.84 9.98
N LEU A 452 -16.86 -44.54 9.78
CA LEU A 452 -16.69 -43.89 8.48
C LEU A 452 -15.22 -43.79 8.06
N LYS A 453 -14.28 -43.65 9.01
CA LYS A 453 -12.83 -43.72 8.73
C LYS A 453 -12.47 -45.10 8.19
N LEU A 454 -12.96 -46.18 8.82
CA LEU A 454 -12.79 -47.56 8.34
C LEU A 454 -13.46 -47.83 6.98
N LYS A 455 -14.51 -47.09 6.60
CA LYS A 455 -15.17 -47.21 5.29
C LYS A 455 -14.44 -46.47 4.16
N TRP A 456 -13.94 -45.26 4.44
CA TRP A 456 -13.46 -44.32 3.41
C TRP A 456 -11.94 -44.19 3.33
N ASP A 457 -11.23 -44.62 4.37
CA ASP A 457 -9.78 -44.82 4.37
C ASP A 457 -9.43 -46.03 5.29
N PRO A 458 -9.82 -47.26 4.88
CA PRO A 458 -9.54 -48.51 5.62
C PRO A 458 -8.05 -48.76 5.87
N LEU A 459 -7.17 -48.17 5.04
CA LEU A 459 -5.72 -48.32 5.13
C LEU A 459 -5.07 -47.25 6.05
N GLY A 460 -5.81 -46.23 6.46
CA GLY A 460 -5.33 -45.15 7.33
C GLY A 460 -4.27 -44.25 6.68
N VAL A 461 -4.30 -44.10 5.36
CA VAL A 461 -3.25 -43.39 4.60
C VAL A 461 -3.32 -41.88 4.77
N VAL A 462 -4.50 -41.34 5.08
CA VAL A 462 -4.68 -39.95 5.53
C VAL A 462 -4.54 -39.90 7.04
N GLN A 463 -3.50 -39.24 7.55
CA GLN A 463 -3.23 -39.15 8.99
C GLN A 463 -4.34 -38.37 9.72
N GLY A 464 -4.67 -38.77 10.95
CA GLY A 464 -5.85 -38.27 11.66
C GLY A 464 -6.13 -38.99 12.97
N ILE A 465 -7.43 -39.09 13.34
CA ILE A 465 -7.89 -39.75 14.57
C ILE A 465 -7.30 -41.17 14.70
N PRO A 466 -6.65 -41.54 15.82
CA PRO A 466 -6.21 -42.91 16.07
C PRO A 466 -7.44 -43.82 16.25
N VAL A 467 -7.55 -44.84 15.40
CA VAL A 467 -8.74 -45.71 15.32
C VAL A 467 -8.79 -46.76 16.46
N SER A 468 -7.70 -46.96 17.22
CA SER A 468 -7.69 -47.86 18.39
C SER A 468 -6.77 -47.39 19.52
N GLN A 469 -7.09 -47.79 20.75
CA GLN A 469 -6.19 -47.67 21.90
C GLN A 469 -5.09 -48.74 21.82
N THR A 470 -3.90 -48.35 21.34
CA THR A 470 -2.71 -49.21 21.40
C THR A 470 -1.51 -48.39 21.90
N PRO A 471 -0.83 -48.76 23.00
CA PRO A 471 0.16 -47.89 23.64
C PRO A 471 1.43 -47.70 22.79
N SER A 472 1.77 -46.44 22.51
CA SER A 472 2.94 -46.05 21.73
C SER A 472 4.25 -46.32 22.47
N ARG A 473 5.25 -46.84 21.74
CA ARG A 473 6.53 -47.32 22.28
C ARG A 473 7.57 -46.20 22.34
N VAL A 474 7.87 -45.70 23.53
CA VAL A 474 8.83 -44.58 23.74
C VAL A 474 10.25 -44.96 23.29
N VAL A 475 10.91 -44.04 22.59
CA VAL A 475 12.34 -44.10 22.24
C VAL A 475 13.06 -42.91 22.89
N THR A 476 14.11 -43.18 23.65
CA THR A 476 14.82 -42.17 24.46
C THR A 476 16.09 -41.65 23.76
N GLY A 477 16.20 -40.33 23.60
CA GLY A 477 17.42 -39.64 23.15
C GLY A 477 18.40 -39.32 24.29
N ASN A 478 19.71 -39.27 23.98
CA ASN A 478 20.77 -39.04 24.97
C ASN A 478 21.05 -37.55 25.25
N ARG A 479 21.52 -37.26 26.48
CA ARG A 479 22.04 -35.94 26.89
C ARG A 479 23.54 -35.79 26.58
N VAL A 480 23.98 -34.54 26.38
CA VAL A 480 25.40 -34.12 26.40
C VAL A 480 25.55 -32.94 27.39
N SER A 481 26.76 -32.73 27.93
CA SER A 481 27.01 -31.90 29.12
C SER A 481 27.33 -30.41 28.85
N ARG A 482 27.14 -29.57 29.87
CA ARG A 482 27.54 -28.14 29.93
C ARG A 482 28.65 -27.94 30.97
N THR A 483 29.75 -27.28 30.60
CA THR A 483 30.66 -26.56 31.54
C THR A 483 31.46 -25.48 30.82
N ASN A 484 31.77 -24.39 31.56
CA ASN A 484 32.71 -23.28 31.25
C ASN A 484 32.15 -22.02 30.56
N LEU A 485 31.48 -21.17 31.35
CA LEU A 485 31.37 -19.72 31.15
C LEU A 485 31.09 -19.09 32.52
N ARG A 486 32.10 -18.44 33.13
CA ARG A 486 31.96 -17.80 34.47
C ARG A 486 32.80 -16.53 34.70
N SER A 487 33.82 -16.27 33.88
CA SER A 487 34.65 -15.06 33.98
C SER A 487 34.00 -13.81 33.36
N GLY A 488 33.22 -13.96 32.28
CA GLY A 488 32.56 -12.81 31.62
C GLY A 488 31.35 -12.25 32.36
N GLN A 489 30.81 -12.95 33.37
CA GLN A 489 29.57 -12.53 34.02
C GLN A 489 29.75 -11.30 34.94
N GLU A 490 30.93 -11.11 35.53
CA GLU A 490 31.18 -10.01 36.47
C GLU A 490 31.39 -8.67 35.73
N GLU A 491 32.02 -8.69 34.56
CA GLU A 491 32.16 -7.51 33.68
C GLU A 491 30.80 -7.09 33.08
N ILE A 492 29.98 -8.05 32.66
CA ILE A 492 28.61 -7.81 32.20
C ILE A 492 27.74 -7.24 33.32
N ARG A 493 27.86 -7.77 34.55
CA ARG A 493 27.11 -7.28 35.72
C ARG A 493 27.49 -5.85 36.11
N SER A 494 28.78 -5.53 36.09
CA SER A 494 29.28 -4.16 36.31
C SER A 494 28.74 -3.14 35.29
N ARG A 495 28.50 -3.57 34.04
CA ARG A 495 27.82 -2.75 33.02
C ARG A 495 26.32 -2.62 33.29
N LEU A 496 25.64 -3.70 33.70
CA LEU A 496 24.21 -3.70 34.05
C LEU A 496 23.90 -2.78 35.24
N GLU A 497 24.62 -2.91 36.36
CA GLU A 497 24.41 -2.08 37.55
C GLU A 497 24.66 -0.57 37.27
N ARG A 498 25.52 -0.26 36.27
CA ARG A 498 25.75 1.11 35.78
C ARG A 498 24.65 1.62 34.85
N LEU A 499 23.95 0.74 34.12
CA LEU A 499 22.80 1.07 33.29
C LEU A 499 21.54 1.28 34.14
N GLU A 500 21.31 0.45 35.16
CA GLU A 500 20.20 0.60 36.12
C GLU A 500 20.23 1.99 36.81
N GLN A 501 21.41 2.43 37.27
CA GLN A 501 21.59 3.76 37.87
C GLN A 501 21.43 4.94 36.90
N LEU A 502 21.46 4.70 35.59
CA LEU A 502 21.12 5.70 34.57
C LEU A 502 19.60 5.69 34.29
N LEU A 503 18.98 4.51 34.28
CA LEU A 503 17.52 4.34 34.15
C LEU A 503 16.77 5.05 35.29
N GLU A 504 17.18 4.85 36.55
CA GLU A 504 16.58 5.51 37.72
C GLU A 504 16.64 7.05 37.63
N ARG A 505 17.67 7.59 36.97
CA ARG A 505 17.84 9.03 36.74
C ARG A 505 17.01 9.56 35.58
N ALA A 506 16.80 8.77 34.54
CA ALA A 506 15.91 9.12 33.43
C ALA A 506 14.43 9.17 33.88
N ILE A 507 14.03 8.24 34.78
CA ILE A 507 12.66 8.13 35.30
C ILE A 507 12.27 9.29 36.24
N SER A 508 13.24 10.03 36.80
CA SER A 508 13.01 10.97 37.91
C SER A 508 12.88 12.46 37.54
N GLY A 509 12.54 12.78 36.29
CA GLY A 509 12.11 14.13 35.86
C GLY A 509 10.90 14.06 34.91
N SER A 510 9.79 14.79 35.09
CA SER A 510 9.56 15.95 35.97
C SER A 510 8.14 16.01 36.54
N GLY A 511 7.99 16.35 37.83
CA GLY A 511 6.68 16.54 38.46
C GLY A 511 6.78 16.83 39.97
N ASN A 512 6.63 18.09 40.37
CA ASN A 512 6.71 18.51 41.78
C ASN A 512 5.38 18.30 42.52
N ILE A 513 5.40 17.67 43.71
CA ILE A 513 4.75 18.16 44.95
C ILE A 513 5.15 17.31 46.18
N SER A 514 5.17 17.95 47.35
CA SER A 514 5.67 17.42 48.63
C SER A 514 4.67 16.51 49.37
N SER A 515 5.15 15.46 50.07
CA SER A 515 5.11 15.42 51.56
C SER A 515 5.67 14.16 52.26
N LYS A 516 6.42 14.41 53.36
CA LYS A 516 6.64 13.60 54.60
C LYS A 516 7.25 12.17 54.54
N LEU A 517 8.39 12.02 55.23
CA LEU A 517 8.96 10.76 55.76
C LEU A 517 8.13 10.19 56.94
N PRO A 518 8.39 8.94 57.35
CA PRO A 518 9.06 8.74 58.66
C PRO A 518 10.29 7.80 58.67
N ASP A 519 11.07 7.89 59.76
CA ASP A 519 12.43 7.36 59.99
C ASP A 519 12.68 5.83 59.95
N ALA A 520 13.90 5.43 59.51
CA ALA A 520 14.87 4.53 60.19
C ALA A 520 15.86 3.90 59.17
N LYS A 521 17.16 3.64 59.44
CA LYS A 521 18.07 3.94 60.57
C LYS A 521 19.52 3.83 60.06
N VAL A 522 20.46 4.62 60.60
CA VAL A 522 21.89 4.65 60.19
C VAL A 522 22.76 3.75 61.09
N PRO A 523 23.73 3.03 60.51
CA PRO A 523 25.13 3.16 60.95
C PRO A 523 26.14 3.17 59.76
N SER A 524 27.32 3.81 59.76
CA SER A 524 27.93 4.98 60.45
C SER A 524 29.46 4.82 60.41
N THR A 525 30.16 5.46 59.46
CA THR A 525 31.61 5.79 59.42
C THR A 525 31.92 6.36 58.02
N GLU A 526 32.90 7.23 57.77
CA GLU A 526 33.61 8.21 58.60
C GLU A 526 34.17 9.31 57.65
N THR A 527 34.29 10.56 58.08
CA THR A 527 34.72 11.69 57.21
C THR A 527 35.78 12.59 57.87
N PRO A 528 36.71 13.15 57.08
CA PRO A 528 37.36 14.41 57.43
C PRO A 528 37.23 15.49 56.33
N SER A 529 36.28 16.42 56.53
CA SER A 529 36.35 17.88 56.30
C SER A 529 37.22 18.50 55.17
N GLY A 530 36.61 19.36 54.33
CA GLY A 530 37.31 20.08 53.25
C GLY A 530 36.71 21.38 52.70
N VAL A 531 36.02 22.19 53.52
CA VAL A 531 35.69 23.64 53.35
C VAL A 531 35.12 24.15 52.00
N ASP A 532 33.82 24.53 52.03
CA ASP A 532 33.15 25.71 51.40
C ASP A 532 33.91 26.52 50.31
N GLN A 533 33.31 26.91 49.17
CA GLN A 533 32.05 27.66 49.07
C GLN A 533 31.60 27.91 47.59
N GLY A 534 30.29 28.00 47.35
CA GLY A 534 29.64 28.85 46.33
C GLY A 534 29.97 28.69 44.82
N GLY A 535 29.12 28.00 44.07
CA GLY A 535 29.09 28.05 42.59
C GLY A 535 27.80 27.49 41.99
N SER A 536 27.08 28.29 41.20
CA SER A 536 25.85 27.87 40.51
C SER A 536 26.19 27.27 39.14
N ALA A 537 26.08 25.94 39.00
CA ALA A 537 26.26 25.26 37.72
C ALA A 537 25.00 25.37 36.85
N LEU A 538 25.17 25.61 35.54
CA LEU A 538 24.09 25.66 34.57
C LEU A 538 23.65 24.23 34.16
N PRO A 539 22.41 24.04 33.65
CA PRO A 539 22.03 22.79 33.01
C PRO A 539 22.81 22.56 31.70
N ASN A 540 23.20 21.31 31.43
CA ASN A 540 23.72 20.93 30.11
C ASN A 540 22.57 20.91 29.07
N PRO A 541 22.83 21.36 27.83
CA PRO A 541 21.84 21.30 26.75
C PRO A 541 21.83 19.95 26.01
N ARG A 542 20.79 19.77 25.17
CA ARG A 542 20.55 18.68 24.20
C ARG A 542 20.05 17.34 24.78
N CYS A 543 18.76 17.11 24.58
CA CYS A 543 18.08 15.82 24.70
C CYS A 543 17.20 15.68 23.45
N GLU A 544 17.57 14.79 22.53
CA GLU A 544 16.79 14.49 21.32
C GLU A 544 15.57 13.65 21.70
N THR A 545 14.44 13.80 21.00
CA THR A 545 13.17 13.16 21.37
C THR A 545 12.74 12.12 20.33
N LEU A 546 12.46 10.91 20.80
CA LEU A 546 12.02 9.78 19.97
C LEU A 546 10.48 9.74 19.90
N SER A 547 9.93 9.65 18.68
CA SER A 547 8.49 9.54 18.46
C SER A 547 8.19 8.39 17.51
N ALA A 548 7.33 7.44 17.91
CA ALA A 548 7.02 6.24 17.14
C ALA A 548 5.61 6.32 16.53
N ASP A 549 5.43 5.81 15.30
CA ASP A 549 4.12 5.80 14.63
C ASP A 549 3.19 4.66 15.08
N GLY A 550 3.70 3.74 15.91
CA GLY A 550 2.97 2.59 16.44
C GLY A 550 2.88 1.37 15.51
N TYR A 551 3.50 1.42 14.31
CA TYR A 551 3.39 0.35 13.32
C TYR A 551 4.74 -0.11 12.74
N ASP A 552 5.53 0.77 12.14
CA ASP A 552 6.66 0.39 11.27
C ASP A 552 8.02 1.01 11.64
N GLY A 553 8.05 2.09 12.42
CA GLY A 553 9.31 2.78 12.72
C GLY A 553 9.18 3.97 13.66
N ALA A 554 10.27 4.73 13.79
CA ALA A 554 10.30 5.95 14.60
C ALA A 554 10.94 7.13 13.88
N LEU A 555 10.44 8.31 14.21
CA LEU A 555 10.96 9.61 13.83
C LEU A 555 11.72 10.19 15.03
N LEU A 556 13.03 10.32 14.88
CA LEU A 556 13.92 10.98 15.83
C LEU A 556 13.90 12.48 15.55
N LEU A 557 13.65 13.30 16.58
CA LEU A 557 13.59 14.76 16.48
C LEU A 557 14.76 15.40 17.23
N GLU A 558 15.60 16.14 16.49
CA GLU A 558 16.70 16.91 17.08
C GLU A 558 16.14 18.19 17.74
N ALA A 559 16.56 18.45 18.98
CA ALA A 559 15.90 19.42 19.87
C ALA A 559 15.99 20.90 19.44
N GLU A 560 16.83 21.20 18.46
CA GLU A 560 17.09 22.55 17.93
C GLU A 560 16.96 22.50 16.40
N GLY A 561 16.05 23.29 15.82
CA GLY A 561 15.99 23.52 14.36
C GLY A 561 15.09 22.60 13.52
N GLY A 562 14.30 21.71 14.13
CA GLY A 562 13.27 20.93 13.42
C GLY A 562 13.80 19.86 12.46
N GLN A 563 15.06 19.46 12.63
CA GLN A 563 15.66 18.36 11.87
C GLN A 563 15.14 17.01 12.38
N SER A 564 14.94 16.06 11.47
CA SER A 564 14.31 14.76 11.80
C SER A 564 14.93 13.61 11.04
N ARG A 565 15.17 12.47 11.70
CA ARG A 565 15.67 11.24 11.09
C ARG A 565 14.64 10.12 11.25
N TRP A 566 14.36 9.38 10.19
CA TRP A 566 13.47 8.23 10.19
C TRP A 566 14.26 6.93 10.27
N VAL A 567 13.80 6.04 11.15
CA VAL A 567 14.35 4.71 11.35
C VAL A 567 13.26 3.68 11.09
N SER A 568 13.40 2.94 9.99
CA SER A 568 12.49 1.84 9.62
C SER A 568 12.79 0.57 10.44
N SER A 569 11.73 -0.17 10.78
CA SER A 569 11.69 -1.25 11.76
C SER A 569 11.83 -0.77 13.21
N LEU A 570 10.84 -1.14 14.02
CA LEU A 570 10.83 -0.96 15.49
C LEU A 570 12.11 -1.51 16.14
N HIS A 571 12.76 -2.54 15.57
CA HIS A 571 14.03 -3.07 16.07
C HIS A 571 15.16 -2.02 16.04
N TYR A 572 15.32 -1.30 14.91
CA TYR A 572 16.33 -0.25 14.82
C TYR A 572 15.92 1.02 15.58
N ALA A 573 14.63 1.28 15.74
CA ALA A 573 14.13 2.39 16.55
C ALA A 573 14.38 2.17 18.06
N LEU A 574 14.16 0.96 18.58
CA LEU A 574 14.49 0.61 19.97
C LEU A 574 16.00 0.61 20.20
N LEU A 575 16.77 0.09 19.22
CA LEU A 575 18.22 0.26 19.22
C LEU A 575 18.62 1.74 19.24
N ALA A 576 17.97 2.63 18.48
CA ALA A 576 18.29 4.06 18.44
C ALA A 576 18.24 4.75 19.82
N ASP A 577 17.38 4.25 20.72
CA ASP A 577 17.24 4.72 22.11
C ASP A 577 18.44 4.26 22.97
N GLU A 578 18.86 2.99 22.83
CA GLU A 578 20.11 2.46 23.42
C GLU A 578 21.39 3.05 22.79
N ILE A 579 21.30 3.59 21.56
CA ILE A 579 22.41 3.97 20.68
C ILE A 579 22.96 5.39 20.94
N HIS A 580 22.56 6.08 22.01
CA HIS A 580 23.18 7.39 22.33
C HIS A 580 24.71 7.29 22.56
N ASP A 581 25.23 6.14 23.02
CA ASP A 581 26.67 5.82 23.07
C ASP A 581 27.26 5.37 21.70
N VAL A 582 26.41 4.98 20.75
CA VAL A 582 26.76 4.36 19.46
C VAL A 582 26.69 5.35 18.28
N LYS A 583 26.33 6.63 18.52
CA LYS A 583 26.70 7.74 17.60
C LYS A 583 28.21 7.77 17.30
N MET A 584 29.04 7.25 18.21
CA MET A 584 30.49 6.99 18.05
C MET A 584 30.86 5.89 17.03
N LEU A 585 29.88 5.18 16.45
CA LEU A 585 30.06 3.94 15.67
C LEU A 585 29.46 4.01 14.26
N LEU A 586 28.72 5.07 13.93
CA LEU A 586 28.04 5.28 12.64
C LEU A 586 28.26 6.68 12.04
N GLY A 587 29.20 7.47 12.58
CA GLY A 587 29.58 8.79 12.10
C GLY A 587 31.01 9.14 12.52
N ASP A 588 31.65 10.06 11.78
CA ASP A 588 33.10 10.29 11.84
C ASP A 588 33.61 10.95 13.14
N GLN A 589 34.89 10.69 13.45
CA GLN A 589 35.62 11.31 14.55
C GLN A 589 35.93 12.80 14.26
N ALA A 590 35.17 13.71 14.86
CA ALA A 590 35.38 15.16 14.72
C ALA A 590 35.63 15.87 16.08
N SER A 591 36.91 16.21 16.32
CA SER A 591 37.44 17.02 17.45
C SER A 591 37.40 16.40 18.87
N GLY A 592 38.47 16.47 19.68
CA GLY A 592 39.83 16.88 19.32
C GLY A 592 40.81 17.00 20.50
N ALA A 593 42.03 16.50 20.31
CA ALA A 593 43.22 16.80 21.13
C ALA A 593 44.49 16.64 20.25
N PRO A 594 45.57 17.41 20.48
CA PRO A 594 46.67 17.52 19.50
C PRO A 594 47.71 16.39 19.63
N ALA A 595 47.98 15.69 18.52
CA ALA A 595 49.10 14.77 18.36
C ALA A 595 49.68 14.84 16.93
N GLU A 596 50.96 14.49 16.79
CA GLU A 596 51.84 14.80 15.66
C GLU A 596 51.45 14.16 14.31
N SER A 597 51.79 14.85 13.21
CA SER A 597 51.42 14.49 11.83
C SER A 597 52.48 13.66 11.07
N PRO A 598 52.10 12.52 10.50
CA PRO A 598 52.64 12.01 9.23
C PRO A 598 51.64 12.20 8.06
N PRO A 599 52.04 12.02 6.78
CA PRO A 599 51.32 12.61 5.65
C PRO A 599 50.29 11.72 4.95
N SER A 600 49.31 12.42 4.34
CA SER A 600 48.49 12.04 3.18
C SER A 600 47.73 10.71 3.21
N ASP A 601 46.45 10.80 3.60
CA ASP A 601 45.35 10.43 2.69
C ASP A 601 44.20 11.45 2.90
N GLN A 602 43.56 11.91 1.83
CA GLN A 602 42.46 12.89 1.89
C GLN A 602 41.12 12.24 1.50
N PRO A 603 40.03 12.45 2.26
CA PRO A 603 38.69 12.07 1.82
C PRO A 603 38.29 12.80 0.53
N THR A 604 37.67 12.09 -0.41
CA THR A 604 37.12 12.68 -1.64
C THR A 604 35.62 12.98 -1.46
N PRO A 605 35.15 14.21 -1.75
CA PRO A 605 33.80 14.63 -1.34
C PRO A 605 32.70 14.34 -2.39
N PRO A 606 31.45 14.06 -1.99
CA PRO A 606 30.28 14.12 -2.87
C PRO A 606 30.07 15.57 -3.33
N PHE A 607 29.70 15.89 -4.58
CA PHE A 607 28.46 15.46 -5.23
C PHE A 607 28.52 15.70 -6.75
N PRO A 608 27.96 14.78 -7.57
CA PRO A 608 28.81 13.83 -8.33
C PRO A 608 30.31 14.22 -8.39
N PHE A 609 30.96 14.14 -7.23
CA PHE A 609 32.40 14.26 -6.94
C PHE A 609 33.14 15.48 -7.52
N SER A 610 33.40 16.49 -6.67
CA SER A 610 34.31 17.60 -6.98
C SER A 610 35.02 18.12 -5.72
N GLY A 611 36.35 18.00 -5.70
CA GLY A 611 37.20 18.18 -4.51
C GLY A 611 37.44 19.61 -4.05
N SER A 612 36.42 20.30 -3.53
CA SER A 612 36.57 21.62 -2.91
C SER A 612 35.69 21.81 -1.68
N THR A 613 36.29 21.74 -0.49
CA THR A 613 35.75 22.36 0.72
C THR A 613 35.73 23.88 0.53
N VAL A 614 34.57 24.50 0.70
CA VAL A 614 34.38 25.95 0.49
C VAL A 614 33.89 26.59 1.78
N ASP A 615 34.78 27.34 2.43
CA ASP A 615 34.56 27.90 3.77
C ASP A 615 33.47 28.99 3.82
N SER A 616 33.09 29.57 2.67
CA SER A 616 32.07 30.61 2.59
C SER A 616 31.41 30.67 1.21
N LEU A 617 30.07 30.73 1.17
CA LEU A 617 29.30 30.88 -0.07
C LEU A 617 29.11 32.35 -0.51
N MET A 618 29.72 33.30 0.22
CA MET A 618 29.78 34.73 -0.12
C MET A 618 30.09 35.00 -1.61
N PRO A 619 31.08 34.37 -2.27
CA PRO A 619 31.41 34.64 -3.68
C PRO A 619 30.33 34.27 -4.70
N TRP A 620 29.36 33.42 -4.33
CA TRP A 620 28.25 33.01 -5.18
C TRP A 620 26.95 33.75 -4.85
N SER A 621 26.92 34.51 -3.77
CA SER A 621 25.77 35.33 -3.35
C SER A 621 25.59 36.56 -4.26
N PRO A 622 24.42 37.25 -4.25
CA PRO A 622 24.21 38.48 -5.02
C PRO A 622 25.18 39.61 -4.62
N ARG A 623 25.27 40.66 -5.45
CA ARG A 623 26.24 41.76 -5.24
C ARG A 623 25.86 42.68 -4.08
N SER A 624 24.58 42.76 -3.73
CA SER A 624 24.07 43.62 -2.67
C SER A 624 22.86 43.00 -1.95
N ALA A 625 22.54 43.55 -0.77
CA ALA A 625 21.30 43.26 -0.05
C ALA A 625 20.03 43.65 -0.85
N GLU A 626 20.11 44.68 -1.70
CA GLU A 626 19.02 45.13 -2.56
C GLU A 626 18.73 44.11 -3.67
N ASP A 627 19.78 43.53 -4.28
CA ASP A 627 19.63 42.41 -5.23
C ASP A 627 18.94 41.20 -4.59
N CYS A 628 19.31 40.87 -3.33
CA CYS A 628 18.70 39.76 -2.59
C CYS A 628 17.20 39.93 -2.40
N LEU A 629 16.78 41.12 -1.94
CA LEU A 629 15.35 41.44 -1.77
C LEU A 629 14.61 41.47 -3.11
N ALA A 630 15.23 42.05 -4.14
CA ALA A 630 14.67 42.06 -5.50
C ALA A 630 14.42 40.65 -6.03
N LEU A 631 15.35 39.71 -5.81
CA LEU A 631 15.22 38.30 -6.23
C LEU A 631 14.18 37.54 -5.40
N LEU A 632 14.03 37.83 -4.11
CA LEU A 632 12.99 37.23 -3.26
C LEU A 632 11.58 37.64 -3.74
N GLU A 633 11.37 38.91 -4.07
CA GLU A 633 10.10 39.39 -4.63
C GLU A 633 9.79 38.76 -6.00
N ILE A 634 10.80 38.57 -6.84
CA ILE A 634 10.66 37.84 -8.12
C ILE A 634 10.26 36.37 -7.86
N PHE A 635 10.86 35.71 -6.87
CA PHE A 635 10.49 34.35 -6.46
C PHE A 635 9.04 34.26 -5.99
N TYR A 636 8.58 35.16 -5.12
CA TYR A 636 7.19 35.19 -4.65
C TYR A 636 6.18 35.50 -5.77
N SER A 637 6.52 36.35 -6.73
CA SER A 637 5.64 36.64 -7.87
C SER A 637 5.58 35.50 -8.90
N ASN A 638 6.73 34.87 -9.21
CA ASN A 638 6.90 34.08 -10.43
C ASN A 638 7.11 32.58 -10.18
N VAL A 639 7.60 32.18 -9.00
CA VAL A 639 8.05 30.82 -8.73
C VAL A 639 7.19 30.14 -7.67
N ASP A 640 7.04 30.74 -6.49
CA ASP A 640 6.28 30.16 -5.38
C ASP A 640 4.83 29.76 -5.75
N PRO A 641 4.05 30.54 -6.52
CA PRO A 641 2.70 30.14 -6.94
C PRO A 641 2.65 28.84 -7.77
N MET A 642 3.79 28.39 -8.31
CA MET A 642 3.93 27.14 -9.06
C MET A 642 4.64 26.02 -8.30
N THR A 643 5.27 26.29 -7.15
CA THR A 643 6.05 25.29 -6.40
C THR A 643 5.57 25.08 -4.98
N ARG A 644 5.13 26.14 -4.28
CA ARG A 644 4.64 26.15 -2.88
C ARG A 644 5.49 25.29 -1.94
N LEU A 645 6.81 25.38 -2.10
CA LEU A 645 7.77 24.59 -1.32
C LEU A 645 8.08 25.17 0.06
N VAL A 646 7.72 26.42 0.31
CA VAL A 646 8.14 27.23 1.46
C VAL A 646 6.94 27.77 2.24
N HIS A 647 7.23 28.50 3.32
CA HIS A 647 6.29 29.29 4.09
C HIS A 647 6.75 30.77 4.08
N LYS A 648 6.00 31.69 3.47
CA LYS A 648 6.46 33.07 3.20
C LYS A 648 6.89 33.84 4.48
N PRO A 649 6.13 33.88 5.59
CA PRO A 649 6.52 34.60 6.81
C PRO A 649 7.79 34.04 7.49
N THR A 650 8.05 32.73 7.37
CA THR A 650 9.30 32.11 7.85
C THR A 650 10.46 32.44 6.91
N LEU A 651 10.25 32.29 5.61
CA LEU A 651 11.27 32.56 4.61
C LEU A 651 11.77 34.01 4.64
N GLN A 652 10.88 34.98 4.82
CA GLN A 652 11.23 36.40 4.92
C GLN A 652 12.11 36.72 6.16
N ARG A 653 11.85 36.05 7.30
CA ARG A 653 12.68 36.18 8.51
C ARG A 653 14.06 35.53 8.31
N ARG A 654 14.13 34.33 7.72
CA ARG A 654 15.41 33.66 7.38
C ARG A 654 16.23 34.49 6.39
N PHE A 655 15.61 35.09 5.38
CA PHE A 655 16.27 36.02 4.47
C PHE A 655 16.81 37.28 5.15
N THR A 656 16.12 37.80 6.16
CA THR A 656 16.59 38.94 6.95
C THR A 656 17.84 38.57 7.78
N GLN A 657 17.88 37.37 8.36
CA GLN A 657 19.06 36.82 9.04
C GLN A 657 20.24 36.67 8.06
N TYR A 658 19.99 36.05 6.90
CA TYR A 658 20.99 35.85 5.84
C TYR A 658 21.57 37.19 5.36
N ILE A 659 20.73 38.17 5.00
CA ILE A 659 21.20 39.49 4.55
C ILE A 659 22.07 40.19 5.60
N ASN A 660 21.72 40.09 6.89
CA ASN A 660 22.52 40.66 7.98
C ASN A 660 23.86 39.93 8.17
N HIS A 661 23.91 38.61 7.98
CA HIS A 661 25.14 37.82 8.02
C HIS A 661 26.07 38.12 6.83
N THR A 662 25.50 38.20 5.63
CA THR A 662 26.20 38.32 4.34
C THR A 662 26.65 39.76 4.04
N TYR A 663 25.84 40.79 4.37
CA TYR A 663 26.11 42.18 4.02
C TYR A 663 26.21 43.15 5.22
N GLY A 664 26.05 42.66 6.46
CA GLY A 664 26.03 43.50 7.66
C GLY A 664 27.39 44.16 7.95
N THR A 665 27.38 45.48 8.13
CA THR A 665 28.59 46.24 8.50
C THR A 665 28.99 45.96 9.96
N ARG A 666 30.10 45.27 10.19
CA ARG A 666 30.74 45.19 11.52
C ARG A 666 31.20 46.57 11.97
N THR A 667 30.39 47.27 12.77
CA THR A 667 30.76 48.54 13.41
C THR A 667 31.89 48.30 14.41
N GLN A 668 33.10 48.74 14.07
CA GLN A 668 34.24 48.67 14.98
C GLN A 668 34.02 49.57 16.20
N SER A 669 33.84 48.96 17.38
CA SER A 669 34.14 49.59 18.66
C SER A 669 35.38 48.91 19.27
N PRO A 670 36.31 49.66 19.88
CA PRO A 670 37.59 49.10 20.30
C PRO A 670 37.51 48.38 21.64
N VAL A 671 38.01 47.14 21.65
CA VAL A 671 38.61 46.41 22.78
C VAL A 671 37.90 46.52 24.14
N VAL A 672 37.06 45.52 24.42
CA VAL A 672 37.03 44.86 25.73
C VAL A 672 37.21 43.36 25.47
N GLU A 673 38.10 42.70 26.20
CA GLU A 673 38.26 41.24 26.15
C GLU A 673 37.23 40.58 27.09
N GLU A 674 36.00 40.41 26.61
CA GLU A 674 35.01 39.54 27.26
C GLU A 674 35.08 38.13 26.64
N ALA A 675 35.12 37.10 27.49
CA ALA A 675 35.39 35.72 27.09
C ALA A 675 34.18 35.00 26.42
N ASP A 676 33.03 35.68 26.34
CA ASP A 676 31.75 35.14 25.85
C ASP A 676 31.38 35.72 24.46
N ALA A 677 32.34 35.75 23.53
CA ALA A 677 32.02 36.00 22.13
C ALA A 677 31.07 34.88 21.61
N PRO A 678 29.87 35.21 21.09
CA PRO A 678 28.92 34.19 20.66
C PRO A 678 29.50 33.26 19.60
N ARG A 679 29.28 31.95 19.75
CA ARG A 679 29.61 30.96 18.72
C ARG A 679 28.91 31.33 17.41
N PRO A 680 29.52 31.09 16.24
CA PRO A 680 28.84 31.29 14.96
C PRO A 680 27.54 30.48 14.92
N ASP A 681 26.46 31.13 14.51
CA ASP A 681 25.14 30.49 14.44
C ASP A 681 25.10 29.48 13.29
N HIS A 682 25.33 28.21 13.63
CA HIS A 682 25.33 27.11 12.66
C HIS A 682 24.01 26.97 11.89
N THR A 683 22.90 27.54 12.38
CA THR A 683 21.59 27.43 11.70
C THR A 683 21.53 28.22 10.40
N ILE A 684 22.40 29.20 10.14
CA ILE A 684 22.33 29.97 8.89
C ILE A 684 22.91 29.20 7.70
N HIS A 685 23.86 28.28 7.94
CA HIS A 685 24.57 27.57 6.88
C HIS A 685 23.68 26.57 6.12
N THR A 686 22.69 25.96 6.79
CA THR A 686 21.68 25.11 6.13
C THR A 686 20.73 25.88 5.22
N PHE A 687 20.60 27.20 5.44
CA PHE A 687 19.72 28.07 4.66
C PHE A 687 20.42 28.67 3.42
N GLU A 688 21.75 28.84 3.43
CA GLU A 688 22.48 29.38 2.27
C GLU A 688 22.21 28.63 0.94
N PRO A 689 22.17 27.27 0.89
CA PRO A 689 21.77 26.53 -0.31
C PRO A 689 20.35 26.86 -0.79
N LEU A 690 19.41 27.07 0.14
CA LEU A 690 18.02 27.40 -0.18
C LEU A 690 17.90 28.83 -0.72
N ALA A 691 18.59 29.80 -0.10
CA ALA A 691 18.67 31.17 -0.60
C ALA A 691 19.24 31.21 -2.03
N LEU A 692 20.34 30.48 -2.29
CA LEU A 692 20.94 30.37 -3.63
C LEU A 692 20.03 29.66 -4.64
N ALA A 693 19.25 28.65 -4.23
CA ALA A 693 18.27 27.99 -5.08
C ALA A 693 17.07 28.91 -5.41
N ILE A 694 16.67 29.75 -4.46
CA ILE A 694 15.67 30.80 -4.65
C ILE A 694 16.18 31.84 -5.66
N PHE A 695 17.40 32.34 -5.51
CA PHE A 695 18.03 33.25 -6.48
C PHE A 695 18.15 32.64 -7.88
N TYR A 696 18.58 31.38 -7.99
CA TYR A 696 18.62 30.64 -9.25
C TYR A 696 17.23 30.58 -9.91
N SER A 697 16.21 30.20 -9.15
CA SER A 697 14.83 30.09 -9.66
C SER A 697 14.24 31.44 -10.06
N ALA A 698 14.54 32.52 -9.34
CA ALA A 698 14.14 33.88 -9.67
C ALA A 698 14.73 34.33 -11.02
N ILE A 699 16.05 34.16 -11.22
CA ILE A 699 16.70 34.42 -12.51
C ILE A 699 16.17 33.50 -13.61
N ASN A 700 15.90 32.22 -13.31
CA ASN A 700 15.32 31.28 -14.27
C ASN A 700 13.95 31.79 -14.78
N SER A 701 13.14 32.38 -13.90
CA SER A 701 11.81 32.91 -14.22
C SER A 701 11.78 34.13 -15.16
N LEU A 702 12.89 34.86 -15.29
CA LEU A 702 12.95 36.12 -16.06
C LEU A 702 13.41 35.91 -17.51
N SER A 703 13.05 36.84 -18.41
CA SER A 703 13.70 36.97 -19.72
C SER A 703 15.15 37.45 -19.56
N ALA A 704 16.03 37.12 -20.51
CA ALA A 704 17.41 37.60 -20.48
C ALA A 704 17.50 39.14 -20.52
N GLU A 705 16.56 39.80 -21.21
CA GLU A 705 16.39 41.25 -21.21
C GLU A 705 16.07 41.81 -19.81
N ASN A 706 15.10 41.22 -19.10
CA ASN A 706 14.74 41.66 -17.75
C ASN A 706 15.87 41.43 -16.74
N VAL A 707 16.67 40.36 -16.90
CA VAL A 707 17.86 40.12 -16.07
C VAL A 707 18.93 41.17 -16.34
N MET A 708 19.24 41.43 -17.62
CA MET A 708 20.22 42.45 -18.01
C MET A 708 19.80 43.85 -17.53
N MET A 709 18.53 44.21 -17.71
CA MET A 709 17.98 45.51 -17.30
C MET A 709 18.01 45.71 -15.78
N ARG A 710 17.70 44.67 -14.99
CA ARG A 710 17.55 44.80 -13.53
C ARG A 710 18.85 44.56 -12.75
N PHE A 711 19.72 43.67 -13.23
CA PHE A 711 20.93 43.23 -12.49
C PHE A 711 22.25 43.56 -13.20
N SER A 712 22.23 44.16 -14.40
CA SER A 712 23.43 44.50 -15.18
C SER A 712 24.39 43.32 -15.34
N ALA A 713 23.85 42.18 -15.74
CA ALA A 713 24.56 40.91 -15.93
C ALA A 713 23.81 40.02 -16.93
N GLU A 714 24.53 39.10 -17.57
CA GLU A 714 23.94 38.07 -18.45
C GLU A 714 23.18 37.02 -17.63
N LYS A 715 22.02 36.56 -18.13
CA LYS A 715 21.18 35.56 -17.43
C LYS A 715 21.95 34.26 -17.23
N GLU A 716 22.68 33.83 -18.24
CA GLU A 716 23.45 32.60 -18.27
C GLU A 716 24.60 32.64 -17.23
N ALA A 717 25.22 33.80 -17.04
CA ALA A 717 26.25 34.01 -16.03
C ALA A 717 25.67 33.94 -14.60
N LEU A 718 24.53 34.58 -14.34
CA LEU A 718 23.88 34.49 -13.02
C LEU A 718 23.29 33.11 -12.74
N LEU A 719 22.74 32.41 -13.73
CA LEU A 719 22.32 31.02 -13.59
C LEU A 719 23.50 30.10 -13.26
N ALA A 720 24.63 30.24 -13.95
CA ALA A 720 25.84 29.47 -13.66
C ALA A 720 26.41 29.79 -12.27
N GLN A 721 26.42 31.06 -11.86
CA GLN A 721 26.83 31.50 -10.52
C GLN A 721 25.95 30.85 -9.44
N PHE A 722 24.63 31.07 -9.50
CA PHE A 722 23.73 30.58 -8.45
C PHE A 722 23.61 29.05 -8.45
N GLN A 723 23.58 28.39 -9.61
CA GLN A 723 23.64 26.92 -9.66
C GLN A 723 24.92 26.40 -9.00
N ARG A 724 26.08 26.98 -9.30
CA ARG A 724 27.34 26.53 -8.69
C ARG A 724 27.36 26.81 -7.19
N GLY A 725 26.74 27.91 -6.74
CA GLY A 725 26.50 28.20 -5.33
C GLY A 725 25.66 27.12 -4.64
N VAL A 726 24.55 26.67 -5.25
CA VAL A 726 23.72 25.57 -4.72
C VAL A 726 24.49 24.25 -4.72
N GLU A 727 25.17 23.89 -5.82
CA GLU A 727 25.96 22.65 -5.92
C GLU A 727 27.07 22.59 -4.85
N LEU A 728 27.76 23.70 -4.60
CA LEU A 728 28.77 23.81 -3.55
C LEU A 728 28.17 23.83 -2.14
N GLY A 729 27.04 24.52 -1.95
CA GLY A 729 26.34 24.56 -0.67
C GLY A 729 25.81 23.19 -0.25
N LEU A 730 25.13 22.47 -1.13
CA LEU A 730 24.70 21.09 -0.88
C LEU A 730 25.88 20.17 -0.54
N GLY A 731 27.02 20.31 -1.25
CA GLY A 731 28.24 19.56 -0.95
C GLY A 731 28.89 19.94 0.39
N ARG A 732 28.83 21.21 0.80
CA ARG A 732 29.36 21.70 2.10
C ARG A 732 28.53 21.20 3.28
N GLU A 733 27.21 21.16 3.14
CA GLU A 733 26.28 20.67 4.19
C GLU A 733 26.17 19.14 4.24
N ASP A 734 27.00 18.37 3.51
CA ASP A 734 26.85 16.91 3.25
C ASP A 734 25.39 16.47 3.10
N PHE A 735 24.70 17.06 2.12
CA PHE A 735 23.28 16.87 1.88
C PHE A 735 22.81 15.39 1.73
N LEU A 736 23.71 14.42 1.53
CA LEU A 736 23.36 12.99 1.50
C LEU A 736 22.98 12.45 2.89
N THR A 737 23.56 13.01 3.95
CA THR A 737 23.36 12.54 5.34
C THR A 737 22.61 13.55 6.21
N THR A 738 22.70 14.84 5.89
CA THR A 738 22.12 15.93 6.68
C THR A 738 20.58 15.94 6.71
N PRO A 739 19.94 15.87 7.88
CA PRO A 739 18.48 15.80 8.04
C PRO A 739 17.76 17.17 8.00
N SER A 740 18.31 18.13 7.25
CA SER A 740 17.71 19.47 7.11
C SER A 740 16.67 19.54 5.99
N ILE A 741 15.51 20.10 6.32
CA ILE A 741 14.42 20.42 5.38
C ILE A 741 14.85 21.52 4.39
N GLU A 742 15.62 22.53 4.84
CA GLU A 742 16.08 23.64 3.98
C GLU A 742 16.99 23.13 2.85
N VAL A 743 17.89 22.19 3.19
CA VAL A 743 18.81 21.53 2.25
C VAL A 743 18.03 20.67 1.24
N LEU A 744 17.00 19.93 1.69
CA LEU A 744 16.12 19.17 0.81
C LEU A 744 15.28 20.08 -0.10
N GLN A 745 14.69 21.16 0.44
CA GLN A 745 13.97 22.19 -0.33
C GLN A 745 14.85 22.79 -1.43
N ALA A 746 16.11 23.13 -1.13
CA ALA A 746 17.06 23.68 -2.08
C ALA A 746 17.29 22.73 -3.29
N PHE A 747 17.51 21.45 -3.00
CA PHE A 747 17.72 20.43 -4.03
C PHE A 747 16.45 20.16 -4.86
N VAL A 748 15.28 20.06 -4.21
CA VAL A 748 13.98 19.89 -4.90
C VAL A 748 13.62 21.11 -5.75
N LEU A 749 13.90 22.35 -5.29
CA LEU A 749 13.67 23.57 -6.06
C LEU A 749 14.60 23.65 -7.28
N LEU A 750 15.89 23.32 -7.11
CA LEU A 750 16.86 23.26 -8.22
C LEU A 750 16.41 22.26 -9.29
N LEU A 751 16.06 21.02 -8.90
CA LEU A 751 15.55 20.01 -9.83
C LEU A 751 14.24 20.45 -10.49
N THR A 752 13.33 21.10 -9.75
CA THR A 752 12.07 21.63 -10.31
C THR A 752 12.34 22.67 -11.41
N CYS A 753 13.32 23.57 -11.20
CA CYS A 753 13.69 24.59 -12.18
C CYS A 753 14.41 24.04 -13.41
N GLN A 754 15.16 22.94 -13.25
CA GLN A 754 15.85 22.25 -14.35
C GLN A 754 14.94 21.26 -15.11
N SER A 755 13.71 21.02 -14.66
CA SER A 755 12.85 19.94 -15.17
C SER A 755 12.05 20.29 -16.44
N ARG A 756 12.70 20.13 -17.59
CA ARG A 756 12.09 20.16 -18.93
C ARG A 756 11.57 18.79 -19.37
N GLU A 757 10.37 18.71 -19.95
CA GLU A 757 9.74 17.46 -20.43
C GLU A 757 10.60 16.69 -21.46
N ASP A 758 11.48 17.38 -22.20
CA ASP A 758 12.34 16.79 -23.23
C ASP A 758 13.72 16.29 -22.75
N ASP A 759 14.16 16.65 -21.53
CA ASP A 759 15.32 16.05 -20.87
C ASP A 759 15.12 15.81 -19.36
N MET A 760 14.31 14.79 -19.06
CA MET A 760 14.17 14.24 -17.71
C MET A 760 15.35 13.35 -17.27
N SER A 761 16.47 13.30 -18.00
CA SER A 761 17.51 12.27 -17.80
C SER A 761 18.31 12.48 -16.51
N ARG A 762 18.75 13.72 -16.26
CA ARG A 762 19.45 14.09 -15.01
C ARG A 762 18.47 14.12 -13.83
N THR A 763 17.25 14.64 -14.04
CA THR A 763 16.21 14.71 -13.00
C THR A 763 15.84 13.33 -12.46
N TRP A 764 15.52 12.35 -13.30
CA TRP A 764 15.10 11.01 -12.88
C TRP A 764 16.11 10.35 -11.93
N THR A 765 17.39 10.35 -12.31
CA THR A 765 18.47 9.74 -11.52
C THR A 765 18.73 10.50 -10.21
N LEU A 766 18.72 11.84 -10.23
CA LEU A 766 18.93 12.64 -9.02
C LEU A 766 17.72 12.61 -8.08
N LEU A 767 16.51 12.47 -8.62
CA LEU A 767 15.30 12.30 -7.81
C LEU A 767 15.33 10.98 -7.02
N GLY A 768 15.98 9.93 -7.54
CA GLY A 768 16.25 8.70 -6.80
C GLY A 768 17.11 8.90 -5.53
N LEU A 769 17.86 10.02 -5.42
CA LEU A 769 18.53 10.44 -4.18
C LEU A 769 17.57 11.27 -3.31
N VAL A 770 16.85 12.24 -3.89
CA VAL A 770 15.84 13.07 -3.20
C VAL A 770 14.79 12.20 -2.48
N VAL A 771 14.28 11.14 -3.12
CA VAL A 771 13.33 10.22 -2.51
C VAL A 771 13.97 9.51 -1.31
N ARG A 772 15.24 9.09 -1.39
CA ARG A 772 15.94 8.46 -0.27
C ARG A 772 16.19 9.45 0.89
N MET A 773 16.52 10.70 0.59
CA MET A 773 16.63 11.78 1.59
C MET A 773 15.28 12.08 2.25
N ALA A 774 14.18 12.14 1.48
CA ALA A 774 12.84 12.37 2.01
C ALA A 774 12.32 11.16 2.82
N LEU A 775 12.70 9.94 2.45
CA LEU A 775 12.45 8.74 3.24
C LEU A 775 13.25 8.75 4.54
N SER A 776 14.55 9.06 4.51
CA SER A 776 15.42 9.12 5.71
C SER A 776 15.14 10.33 6.62
N GLN A 777 14.50 11.38 6.11
CA GLN A 777 13.93 12.47 6.91
C GLN A 777 12.46 12.22 7.33
N GLY A 778 11.83 11.11 6.91
CA GLY A 778 10.49 10.72 7.34
C GLY A 778 9.34 11.55 6.75
N LEU A 779 9.50 12.15 5.57
CA LEU A 779 8.45 12.97 4.91
C LEU A 779 7.30 12.12 4.34
N HIS A 780 7.50 10.82 4.21
CA HIS A 780 6.51 9.83 3.75
C HIS A 780 5.55 9.35 4.87
N ARG A 781 5.78 9.76 6.12
CA ARG A 781 4.90 9.50 7.26
C ARG A 781 4.23 10.80 7.68
N GLU A 782 2.91 10.76 7.82
CA GLU A 782 2.10 11.90 8.23
C GLU A 782 2.47 12.37 9.66
N PRO A 783 2.88 13.65 9.85
CA PRO A 783 3.30 14.15 11.16
C PRO A 783 2.27 13.99 12.29
N SER A 784 0.97 14.02 12.00
CA SER A 784 -0.08 13.80 13.02
C SER A 784 -0.15 12.37 13.58
N LEU A 785 0.65 11.42 13.07
CA LEU A 785 0.83 10.09 13.66
C LEU A 785 1.83 10.07 14.84
N PHE A 786 2.49 11.20 15.13
CA PHE A 786 3.57 11.32 16.11
C PHE A 786 3.15 12.23 17.28
N PRO A 787 2.43 11.71 18.29
CA PRO A 787 1.78 12.52 19.33
C PRO A 787 2.76 13.21 20.31
N SER A 788 4.04 12.85 20.29
CA SER A 788 5.11 13.54 21.05
C SER A 788 5.94 14.51 20.20
N SER A 789 5.49 14.84 18.98
CA SER A 789 6.28 15.68 18.07
C SER A 789 6.32 17.15 18.50
N ASN A 790 7.53 17.67 18.73
CA ASN A 790 7.81 19.10 18.84
C ASN A 790 7.75 19.80 17.46
N MET A 791 6.78 19.44 16.61
CA MET A 791 6.56 20.07 15.31
C MET A 791 5.42 21.09 15.38
N ASP A 792 5.66 22.28 14.84
CA ASP A 792 4.61 23.30 14.69
C ASP A 792 3.80 23.13 13.39
N VAL A 793 2.71 23.89 13.27
CA VAL A 793 1.84 23.86 12.07
C VAL A 793 2.57 24.21 10.76
N VAL A 794 3.63 25.01 10.80
CA VAL A 794 4.42 25.41 9.62
C VAL A 794 5.30 24.26 9.17
N GLN A 795 5.95 23.57 10.10
CA GLN A 795 6.79 22.40 9.85
C GLN A 795 5.97 21.23 9.32
N VAL A 796 4.82 20.93 9.94
CA VAL A 796 3.87 19.90 9.45
C VAL A 796 3.44 20.21 8.01
N GLU A 797 3.02 21.44 7.74
CA GLU A 797 2.54 21.84 6.42
C GLU A 797 3.65 21.84 5.36
N THR A 798 4.84 22.32 5.71
CA THR A 798 6.01 22.32 4.82
C THR A 798 6.45 20.91 4.44
N ARG A 799 6.39 19.95 5.38
CA ARG A 799 6.68 18.52 5.10
C ARG A 799 5.69 17.93 4.10
N ARG A 800 4.38 18.19 4.26
CA ARG A 800 3.34 17.75 3.30
C ARG A 800 3.56 18.36 1.91
N ARG A 801 3.78 19.68 1.83
CA ARG A 801 4.08 20.42 0.58
C ARG A 801 5.29 19.81 -0.14
N LEU A 802 6.38 19.59 0.58
CA LEU A 802 7.63 19.06 0.04
C LEU A 802 7.51 17.59 -0.43
N TRP A 803 6.84 16.72 0.34
CA TRP A 803 6.59 15.33 -0.06
C TRP A 803 5.77 15.25 -1.36
N HIS A 804 4.67 16.00 -1.44
CA HIS A 804 3.79 15.96 -2.61
C HIS A 804 4.42 16.59 -3.86
N GLN A 805 5.28 17.61 -3.72
CA GLN A 805 6.12 18.10 -4.83
C GLN A 805 7.15 17.06 -5.30
N ILE A 806 7.69 16.21 -4.41
CA ILE A 806 8.54 15.08 -4.80
C ILE A 806 7.74 14.04 -5.59
N CYS A 807 6.52 13.68 -5.16
CA CYS A 807 5.63 12.79 -5.91
C CYS A 807 5.22 13.35 -7.29
N HIS A 808 5.09 14.67 -7.42
CA HIS A 808 4.89 15.38 -8.69
C HIS A 808 6.12 15.29 -9.62
N LEU A 809 7.35 15.43 -9.09
CA LEU A 809 8.57 15.23 -9.87
C LEU A 809 8.77 13.76 -10.27
N ASP A 810 8.42 12.80 -9.40
CA ASP A 810 8.48 11.35 -9.68
C ASP A 810 7.59 10.99 -10.88
N PHE A 811 6.34 11.46 -10.87
CA PHE A 811 5.46 11.29 -12.03
C PHE A 811 6.03 11.94 -13.30
N ARG A 812 6.44 13.21 -13.27
CA ARG A 812 6.93 13.92 -14.47
C ARG A 812 8.18 13.27 -15.07
N SER A 813 9.11 12.84 -14.21
CA SER A 813 10.38 12.25 -14.66
C SER A 813 10.25 10.78 -15.08
N ALA A 814 9.31 10.02 -14.50
CA ALA A 814 8.87 8.74 -15.05
C ALA A 814 8.21 8.89 -16.43
N GLU A 815 7.29 9.86 -16.59
CA GLU A 815 6.57 10.13 -17.84
C GLU A 815 7.55 10.46 -18.99
N GLY A 816 8.47 11.41 -18.79
CA GLY A 816 9.51 11.76 -19.77
C GLY A 816 10.56 10.66 -20.01
N ARG A 817 10.56 9.59 -19.21
CA ARG A 817 11.38 8.38 -19.38
C ARG A 817 10.61 7.17 -19.91
N GLY A 818 9.29 7.26 -20.05
CA GLY A 818 8.43 6.13 -20.43
C GLY A 818 8.34 5.01 -19.38
N GLN A 819 8.60 5.32 -18.10
CA GLN A 819 8.63 4.37 -16.99
C GLN A 819 7.32 4.39 -16.17
N GLU A 820 7.22 3.47 -15.22
CA GLU A 820 6.30 3.59 -14.08
C GLU A 820 6.87 4.60 -13.06
N PRO A 821 6.05 5.43 -12.38
CA PRO A 821 6.46 6.21 -11.21
C PRO A 821 7.03 5.30 -10.11
N THR A 822 8.02 5.78 -9.38
CA THR A 822 8.76 4.99 -8.38
C THR A 822 7.97 4.82 -7.08
N ILE A 823 7.23 5.86 -6.70
CA ILE A 823 6.42 5.88 -5.47
C ILE A 823 5.01 5.37 -5.84
N ALA A 824 4.42 4.52 -5.02
CA ALA A 824 3.01 4.16 -5.04
C ALA A 824 2.23 4.85 -3.91
N ASP A 825 0.92 4.98 -4.05
CA ASP A 825 0.03 5.59 -3.03
C ASP A 825 -0.22 4.68 -1.81
N GLU A 826 0.42 3.51 -1.77
CA GLU A 826 0.49 2.59 -0.62
C GLU A 826 1.83 2.66 0.14
N ASP A 827 2.79 3.47 -0.34
CA ASP A 827 4.14 3.60 0.25
C ASP A 827 4.25 4.72 1.31
N TYR A 828 3.22 5.58 1.46
CA TYR A 828 3.23 6.76 2.31
C TYR A 828 1.88 7.02 2.98
N THR A 829 1.89 7.68 4.15
CA THR A 829 0.67 8.12 4.85
C THR A 829 0.44 9.63 4.82
N THR A 830 1.45 10.41 4.39
CA THR A 830 1.45 11.88 4.36
C THR A 830 0.26 12.47 3.60
N LEU A 831 -0.59 13.20 4.33
CA LEU A 831 -1.80 13.80 3.78
C LEU A 831 -1.47 14.89 2.75
N LEU A 832 -2.45 15.22 1.89
CA LEU A 832 -2.35 16.40 1.03
C LEU A 832 -2.16 17.68 1.87
N PRO A 833 -1.48 18.71 1.33
CA PRO A 833 -1.43 20.02 1.95
C PRO A 833 -2.83 20.61 2.19
N ARG A 834 -2.96 21.50 3.18
CA ARG A 834 -4.23 22.16 3.52
C ARG A 834 -4.56 23.29 2.54
N ASN A 835 -5.85 23.54 2.33
CA ASN A 835 -6.35 24.72 1.61
C ASN A 835 -6.37 25.92 2.57
N ILE A 836 -5.20 26.51 2.78
CA ILE A 836 -4.94 27.59 3.75
C ILE A 836 -3.89 28.55 3.19
N ASN A 837 -3.92 29.83 3.58
CA ASN A 837 -2.90 30.80 3.16
C ASN A 837 -1.71 30.75 4.13
N ASP A 838 -0.54 31.20 3.68
CA ASP A 838 0.66 31.24 4.54
C ASP A 838 0.50 32.22 5.71
N GLU A 839 -0.19 33.35 5.51
CA GLU A 839 -0.44 34.33 6.59
C GLU A 839 -1.32 33.78 7.74
N ASP A 840 -2.04 32.67 7.50
CA ASP A 840 -2.87 31.99 8.50
C ASP A 840 -2.07 30.93 9.31
N LEU A 841 -0.80 30.68 8.96
CA LEU A 841 0.06 29.65 9.58
C LEU A 841 1.10 30.29 10.51
N ILE A 842 0.94 30.07 11.81
CA ILE A 842 1.78 30.68 12.85
C ILE A 842 2.89 29.70 13.27
N GLU A 843 4.16 30.09 13.09
CA GLU A 843 5.32 29.32 13.55
C GLU A 843 5.33 29.19 15.09
N GLY A 844 5.75 28.03 15.59
CA GLY A 844 5.64 27.67 17.01
C GLY A 844 4.23 27.34 17.51
N ALA A 845 3.17 27.51 16.71
CA ALA A 845 1.83 27.08 17.11
C ALA A 845 1.65 25.56 16.94
N HIS A 846 1.11 24.90 17.97
CA HIS A 846 0.86 23.46 17.94
C HIS A 846 -0.21 23.07 16.91
N PRO A 847 -0.05 21.91 16.23
CA PRO A 847 -1.11 21.34 15.39
C PRO A 847 -2.37 21.04 16.19
N THR A 848 -3.46 21.75 15.89
CA THR A 848 -4.79 21.48 16.43
C THR A 848 -5.40 20.24 15.76
N ALA A 849 -6.21 19.48 16.50
CA ALA A 849 -6.93 18.30 15.99
C ALA A 849 -8.12 18.64 15.06
N GLU A 850 -8.38 19.93 14.81
CA GLU A 850 -9.48 20.39 13.96
C GLU A 850 -9.23 20.05 12.49
N THR A 851 -10.07 19.14 11.97
CA THR A 851 -9.92 18.53 10.66
C THR A 851 -10.76 19.26 9.61
N TYR A 852 -10.24 20.38 9.10
CA TYR A 852 -10.83 21.03 7.92
C TYR A 852 -9.80 21.71 7.00
N SER A 853 -9.83 21.33 5.72
CA SER A 853 -9.39 22.18 4.61
C SER A 853 -10.67 22.84 4.07
N PRO A 854 -10.94 24.12 4.37
CA PRO A 854 -12.20 24.73 3.97
C PRO A 854 -12.33 24.82 2.44
N PRO A 855 -13.54 24.59 1.88
CA PRO A 855 -13.84 24.97 0.50
C PRO A 855 -13.64 26.48 0.31
N GLY A 856 -12.93 26.87 -0.75
CA GLY A 856 -12.59 28.27 -1.03
C GLY A 856 -11.36 28.41 -1.91
N PHE A 857 -11.16 29.61 -2.46
CA PHE A 857 -9.89 29.97 -3.10
C PHE A 857 -8.88 30.44 -2.05
N THR A 858 -7.68 29.86 -2.06
CA THR A 858 -6.54 30.25 -1.22
C THR A 858 -5.26 30.33 -2.03
N ASP A 859 -4.20 30.85 -1.42
CA ASP A 859 -2.85 30.84 -1.98
C ASP A 859 -2.41 29.42 -2.42
N MET A 860 -2.87 28.36 -1.74
CA MET A 860 -2.56 26.96 -2.07
C MET A 860 -3.37 26.35 -3.22
N THR A 861 -4.51 26.94 -3.62
CA THR A 861 -5.46 26.33 -4.57
C THR A 861 -4.82 25.89 -5.90
N GLY A 862 -3.99 26.73 -6.52
CA GLY A 862 -3.33 26.38 -7.79
C GLY A 862 -2.35 25.20 -7.69
N HIS A 863 -1.76 24.97 -6.51
CA HIS A 863 -0.91 23.82 -6.23
C HIS A 863 -1.75 22.57 -5.93
N LEU A 864 -2.81 22.70 -5.12
CA LEU A 864 -3.74 21.61 -4.80
C LEU A 864 -4.44 21.03 -6.04
N ILE A 865 -4.83 21.88 -6.99
CA ILE A 865 -5.35 21.46 -8.30
C ILE A 865 -4.35 20.52 -9.01
N ARG A 866 -3.06 20.88 -9.01
CA ARG A 866 -2.00 20.05 -9.59
C ARG A 866 -1.76 18.76 -8.83
N LEU A 867 -1.73 18.78 -7.50
CA LEU A 867 -1.50 17.55 -6.72
C LEU A 867 -2.62 16.50 -6.93
N ASN A 868 -3.88 16.94 -6.95
CA ASN A 868 -5.02 16.06 -7.28
C ASN A 868 -4.89 15.51 -8.72
N GLY A 869 -4.52 16.35 -9.68
CA GLY A 869 -4.23 15.93 -11.06
C GLY A 869 -3.13 14.87 -11.16
N ILE A 870 -2.01 15.08 -10.46
CA ILE A 870 -0.89 14.13 -10.39
C ILE A 870 -1.33 12.80 -9.78
N HIS A 871 -2.10 12.81 -8.68
CA HIS A 871 -2.61 11.57 -8.06
C HIS A 871 -3.53 10.80 -9.02
N CYS A 872 -4.42 11.49 -9.75
CA CYS A 872 -5.24 10.87 -10.81
C CYS A 872 -4.37 10.29 -11.93
N PHE A 873 -3.39 11.05 -12.48
CA PHE A 873 -2.48 10.55 -13.52
C PHE A 873 -1.70 9.30 -13.06
N ARG A 874 -1.21 9.29 -11.82
CA ARG A 874 -0.47 8.16 -11.23
C ARG A 874 -1.35 6.92 -11.16
N ARG A 875 -2.59 7.04 -10.69
CA ARG A 875 -3.58 5.94 -10.68
C ARG A 875 -3.87 5.41 -12.08
N ILE A 876 -4.15 6.29 -13.06
CA ILE A 876 -4.40 5.90 -14.47
C ILE A 876 -3.21 5.13 -15.06
N VAL A 877 -1.99 5.66 -14.91
CA VAL A 877 -0.77 4.98 -15.39
C VAL A 877 -0.61 3.62 -14.71
N ARG A 878 -0.77 3.55 -13.39
CA ARG A 878 -0.63 2.30 -12.62
C ARG A 878 -1.64 1.24 -13.02
N SER A 879 -2.92 1.60 -13.21
CA SER A 879 -3.95 0.65 -13.67
C SER A 879 -3.71 0.18 -15.11
N THR A 880 -3.26 1.05 -16.03
CA THR A 880 -2.88 0.63 -17.40
C THR A 880 -1.70 -0.35 -17.43
N TYR A 881 -0.62 -0.10 -16.67
CA TYR A 881 0.50 -1.04 -16.56
C TYR A 881 0.12 -2.35 -15.85
N ARG A 882 -0.72 -2.29 -14.80
CA ARG A 882 -1.27 -3.48 -14.14
C ARG A 882 -2.06 -4.35 -15.14
N LEU A 883 -2.91 -3.75 -15.98
CA LEU A 883 -3.62 -4.48 -17.04
C LEU A 883 -2.66 -5.03 -18.11
N GLU A 884 -1.70 -4.23 -18.59
CA GLU A 884 -0.72 -4.68 -19.59
C GLU A 884 0.07 -5.91 -19.09
N ARG A 885 0.49 -5.89 -17.81
CA ARG A 885 1.16 -7.02 -17.16
C ARG A 885 0.24 -8.25 -17.04
N ARG A 886 -1.05 -8.07 -16.67
CA ARG A 886 -2.03 -9.17 -16.63
C ARG A 886 -2.21 -9.82 -18.01
N ILE A 887 -2.47 -9.02 -19.06
CA ILE A 887 -2.63 -9.52 -20.44
C ILE A 887 -1.37 -10.29 -20.88
N LYS A 888 -0.17 -9.71 -20.71
CA LYS A 888 1.10 -10.39 -21.06
C LYS A 888 1.30 -11.70 -20.28
N SER A 889 1.02 -11.72 -18.98
CA SER A 889 1.14 -12.95 -18.18
C SER A 889 0.15 -14.04 -18.60
N SER A 890 -1.07 -13.69 -19.02
CA SER A 890 -2.05 -14.69 -19.48
C SER A 890 -1.63 -15.34 -20.80
N VAL A 891 -1.06 -14.55 -21.73
CA VAL A 891 -0.51 -15.04 -23.00
C VAL A 891 0.70 -15.95 -22.76
N VAL A 892 1.61 -15.58 -21.85
CA VAL A 892 2.77 -16.41 -21.48
C VAL A 892 2.35 -17.71 -20.77
N ASN A 893 1.34 -17.65 -19.91
CA ASN A 893 0.88 -18.79 -19.10
C ASN A 893 -0.14 -19.69 -19.83
N GLY A 894 -0.43 -19.44 -21.12
CA GLY A 894 -1.40 -20.22 -21.91
C GLY A 894 -2.88 -20.01 -21.57
N ASN A 895 -3.21 -19.13 -20.63
CA ASN A 895 -4.56 -18.84 -20.17
C ASN A 895 -5.28 -17.88 -21.15
N GLY A 896 -5.68 -18.40 -22.31
CA GLY A 896 -6.27 -17.63 -23.43
C GLY A 896 -7.62 -16.94 -23.21
N ASN A 897 -8.14 -16.87 -21.98
CA ASN A 897 -9.47 -16.33 -21.66
C ASN A 897 -9.49 -14.82 -21.33
N ILE A 898 -8.35 -14.10 -21.32
CA ILE A 898 -8.39 -12.65 -21.17
C ILE A 898 -8.75 -12.00 -22.51
N TYR A 899 -10.02 -11.59 -22.66
CA TYR A 899 -10.51 -10.78 -23.77
C TYR A 899 -10.00 -9.33 -23.63
N PRO A 900 -9.00 -8.87 -24.42
CA PRO A 900 -8.32 -7.62 -24.13
C PRO A 900 -9.21 -6.39 -24.27
N ILE A 901 -10.21 -6.45 -25.16
CA ILE A 901 -11.18 -5.37 -25.39
C ILE A 901 -12.07 -5.19 -24.16
N ALA A 902 -12.59 -6.26 -23.56
CA ALA A 902 -13.48 -6.19 -22.40
C ALA A 902 -12.77 -5.65 -21.15
N GLU A 903 -11.53 -6.08 -20.90
CA GLU A 903 -10.70 -5.52 -19.83
C GLU A 903 -10.35 -4.04 -20.06
N LEU A 904 -10.08 -3.64 -21.31
CA LEU A 904 -9.81 -2.24 -21.65
C LEU A 904 -11.07 -1.35 -21.57
N GLN A 905 -12.26 -1.90 -21.88
CA GLN A 905 -13.55 -1.23 -21.66
C GLN A 905 -13.85 -1.07 -20.16
N SER A 906 -13.60 -2.11 -19.35
CA SER A 906 -13.71 -2.03 -17.89
C SER A 906 -12.76 -0.97 -17.31
N LEU A 907 -11.50 -0.96 -17.77
CA LEU A 907 -10.52 0.05 -17.37
C LEU A 907 -10.88 1.46 -17.85
N PHE A 908 -11.53 1.61 -19.02
CA PHE A 908 -12.04 2.91 -19.48
C PHE A 908 -13.12 3.45 -18.52
N VAL A 909 -14.00 2.60 -17.99
CA VAL A 909 -14.99 2.99 -16.97
C VAL A 909 -14.34 3.31 -15.62
N GLU A 910 -13.34 2.54 -15.18
CA GLU A 910 -12.52 2.84 -14.00
C GLU A 910 -11.87 4.23 -14.13
N VAL A 911 -11.20 4.49 -15.27
CA VAL A 911 -10.53 5.75 -15.56
C VAL A 911 -11.53 6.92 -15.65
N ARG A 912 -12.70 6.73 -16.25
CA ARG A 912 -13.76 7.76 -16.25
C ARG A 912 -14.15 8.14 -14.83
N THR A 913 -14.45 7.16 -13.99
CA THR A 913 -14.82 7.38 -12.58
C THR A 913 -13.72 8.14 -11.84
N MET A 914 -12.43 7.79 -12.03
CA MET A 914 -11.30 8.51 -11.42
C MET A 914 -11.11 9.95 -11.91
N VAL A 915 -11.52 10.26 -13.14
CA VAL A 915 -11.52 11.65 -13.67
C VAL A 915 -12.71 12.42 -13.13
N ASP A 916 -13.90 11.81 -13.13
CA ASP A 916 -15.13 12.44 -12.63
C ASP A 916 -15.05 12.73 -11.12
N GLU A 917 -14.52 11.80 -10.32
CA GLU A 917 -14.19 12.00 -8.89
C GLU A 917 -13.28 13.22 -8.70
N MET A 918 -12.18 13.29 -9.46
CA MET A 918 -11.22 14.39 -9.40
C MET A 918 -11.86 15.72 -9.79
N VAL A 919 -12.60 15.78 -10.90
CA VAL A 919 -13.25 17.01 -11.38
C VAL A 919 -14.29 17.50 -10.37
N ASN A 920 -15.11 16.62 -9.82
CA ASN A 920 -16.11 16.98 -8.81
C ASN A 920 -15.45 17.46 -7.50
N HIS A 921 -14.34 16.85 -7.06
CA HIS A 921 -13.56 17.34 -5.93
C HIS A 921 -13.00 18.75 -6.21
N LEU A 922 -12.35 18.96 -7.35
CA LEU A 922 -11.81 20.28 -7.70
C LEU A 922 -12.92 21.33 -7.78
N GLN A 923 -14.07 21.00 -8.40
CA GLN A 923 -15.21 21.89 -8.54
C GLN A 923 -15.80 22.29 -7.19
N THR A 924 -16.05 21.33 -6.29
CA THR A 924 -16.67 21.58 -4.99
C THR A 924 -15.74 22.26 -3.99
N GLN A 925 -14.45 21.94 -3.99
CA GLN A 925 -13.50 22.52 -3.03
C GLN A 925 -12.92 23.87 -3.49
N TYR A 926 -12.72 24.07 -4.79
CA TYR A 926 -11.91 25.19 -5.29
C TYR A 926 -12.57 25.98 -6.42
N LEU A 927 -12.93 25.34 -7.53
CA LEU A 927 -13.19 26.05 -8.79
C LEU A 927 -14.49 26.88 -8.75
N GLN A 928 -15.50 26.47 -7.97
CA GLN A 928 -16.71 27.27 -7.78
C GLN A 928 -16.48 28.60 -7.02
N TYR A 929 -15.29 28.79 -6.44
CA TYR A 929 -14.88 30.02 -5.74
C TYR A 929 -13.91 30.88 -6.56
N CYS A 930 -13.62 30.51 -7.81
CA CYS A 930 -12.75 31.25 -8.72
C CYS A 930 -13.52 32.30 -9.54
N ASP A 931 -13.15 33.57 -9.44
CA ASP A 931 -13.59 34.63 -10.34
C ASP A 931 -12.75 34.64 -11.64
N PRO A 932 -13.33 34.43 -12.83
CA PRO A 932 -12.60 34.45 -14.10
C PRO A 932 -12.06 35.84 -14.48
N GLN A 933 -12.48 36.93 -13.83
CA GLN A 933 -11.88 38.26 -14.02
C GLN A 933 -10.51 38.35 -13.33
N ILE A 934 -10.32 37.68 -12.19
CA ILE A 934 -9.08 37.71 -11.39
C ILE A 934 -8.02 36.80 -12.05
N PRO A 935 -6.87 37.32 -12.53
CA PRO A 935 -5.93 36.56 -13.35
C PRO A 935 -5.44 35.22 -12.76
N HIS A 936 -5.14 35.19 -11.46
CA HIS A 936 -4.63 33.98 -10.82
C HIS A 936 -5.73 32.92 -10.59
N GLN A 937 -7.00 33.32 -10.48
CA GLN A 937 -8.15 32.42 -10.34
C GLN A 937 -8.60 31.90 -11.72
N ARG A 938 -8.61 32.77 -12.74
CA ARG A 938 -8.71 32.40 -14.16
C ARG A 938 -7.66 31.35 -14.56
N MET A 939 -6.41 31.53 -14.14
CA MET A 939 -5.34 30.56 -14.39
C MET A 939 -5.59 29.22 -13.68
N ALA A 940 -6.15 29.23 -12.46
CA ALA A 940 -6.52 28.00 -11.75
C ALA A 940 -7.65 27.22 -12.47
N LEU A 941 -8.66 27.91 -13.00
CA LEU A 941 -9.71 27.32 -13.84
C LEU A 941 -9.13 26.65 -15.10
N GLY A 942 -8.28 27.35 -15.84
CA GLY A 942 -7.63 26.80 -17.04
C GLY A 942 -6.70 25.61 -16.73
N LEU A 943 -6.00 25.65 -15.58
CA LEU A 943 -5.12 24.58 -15.12
C LEU A 943 -5.88 23.28 -14.80
N ALA A 944 -7.07 23.38 -14.20
CA ALA A 944 -7.92 22.21 -13.94
C ALA A 944 -8.42 21.55 -15.25
N ALA A 945 -8.85 22.35 -16.23
CA ALA A 945 -9.23 21.84 -17.55
C ALA A 945 -8.07 21.15 -18.28
N VAL A 946 -6.87 21.76 -18.27
CA VAL A 946 -5.65 21.14 -18.84
C VAL A 946 -5.32 19.80 -18.17
N ILE A 947 -5.55 19.66 -16.86
CA ILE A 947 -5.36 18.41 -16.13
C ILE A 947 -6.37 17.34 -16.55
N GLU A 948 -7.67 17.67 -16.57
CA GLU A 948 -8.74 16.79 -17.05
C GLU A 948 -8.43 16.23 -18.46
N TRP A 949 -8.00 17.09 -19.37
CA TRP A 949 -7.69 16.71 -20.76
C TRP A 949 -6.41 15.87 -20.88
N ARG A 950 -5.47 15.99 -19.94
CA ARG A 950 -4.28 15.12 -19.86
C ARG A 950 -4.62 13.71 -19.38
N CYS A 951 -5.57 13.51 -18.46
CA CYS A 951 -6.01 12.17 -18.02
C CYS A 951 -6.39 11.29 -19.23
N TRP A 952 -7.27 11.83 -20.09
CA TRP A 952 -7.72 11.16 -21.32
C TRP A 952 -6.59 10.93 -22.32
N SER A 953 -5.71 11.92 -22.50
CA SER A 953 -4.56 11.81 -23.41
C SER A 953 -3.59 10.70 -22.97
N ILE A 954 -3.36 10.55 -21.66
CA ILE A 954 -2.53 9.50 -21.06
C ILE A 954 -3.17 8.11 -21.28
N PHE A 955 -4.44 7.94 -20.91
CA PHE A 955 -5.15 6.67 -21.09
C PHE A 955 -5.18 6.22 -22.57
N TRP A 956 -5.45 7.14 -23.49
CA TRP A 956 -5.51 6.85 -24.92
C TRP A 956 -4.19 6.31 -25.47
N LEU A 957 -3.08 6.92 -25.09
CA LEU A 957 -1.76 6.53 -25.62
C LEU A 957 -1.26 5.22 -25.00
N ARG A 958 -1.66 4.92 -23.76
CA ARG A 958 -1.47 3.61 -23.12
C ARG A 958 -2.36 2.51 -23.73
N THR A 959 -3.52 2.85 -24.29
CA THR A 959 -4.39 1.89 -24.98
C THR A 959 -3.75 1.42 -26.30
N PRO A 960 -3.57 0.11 -26.55
CA PRO A 960 -2.94 -0.40 -27.76
C PRO A 960 -3.73 -0.05 -29.03
N LYS A 961 -3.05 0.38 -30.10
CA LYS A 961 -3.70 0.95 -31.31
C LYS A 961 -4.78 0.04 -31.91
N GLN A 962 -4.59 -1.27 -31.89
CA GLN A 962 -5.53 -2.26 -32.46
C GLN A 962 -6.83 -2.46 -31.65
N TYR A 963 -6.93 -1.95 -30.42
CA TYR A 963 -8.13 -2.06 -29.59
C TYR A 963 -8.87 -0.72 -29.39
N ARG A 964 -8.22 0.40 -29.70
CA ARG A 964 -8.73 1.76 -29.49
C ARG A 964 -10.15 1.97 -30.02
N GLU A 965 -10.39 1.59 -31.27
CA GLU A 965 -11.68 1.74 -31.96
C GLU A 965 -12.80 0.84 -31.38
N ALA A 966 -12.43 -0.22 -30.64
CA ALA A 966 -13.38 -1.12 -29.96
C ALA A 966 -13.58 -0.78 -28.46
N VAL A 967 -12.75 0.09 -27.89
CA VAL A 967 -12.74 0.45 -26.46
C VAL A 967 -13.37 1.82 -26.22
N VAL A 968 -13.19 2.78 -27.15
CA VAL A 968 -13.66 4.15 -27.01
C VAL A 968 -14.47 4.54 -28.24
N SER A 969 -15.69 5.06 -28.05
CA SER A 969 -16.60 5.37 -29.16
C SER A 969 -16.12 6.57 -30.02
N PRO A 970 -16.59 6.69 -31.28
CA PRO A 970 -16.29 7.82 -32.17
C PRO A 970 -16.54 9.19 -31.54
N GLU A 971 -17.64 9.35 -30.81
CA GLU A 971 -18.09 10.60 -30.20
C GLU A 971 -17.13 11.03 -29.09
N ILE A 972 -16.72 10.07 -28.26
CA ILE A 972 -15.75 10.28 -27.17
C ILE A 972 -14.36 10.58 -27.77
N ARG A 973 -13.93 9.85 -28.81
CA ARG A 973 -12.67 10.11 -29.51
C ARG A 973 -12.62 11.49 -30.16
N GLN A 974 -13.70 11.92 -30.82
CA GLN A 974 -13.83 13.28 -31.34
C GLN A 974 -13.71 14.32 -30.21
N THR A 975 -14.33 14.06 -29.06
CA THR A 975 -14.30 14.94 -27.89
C THR A 975 -12.88 15.05 -27.29
N VAL A 976 -12.19 13.92 -27.08
CA VAL A 976 -10.81 13.92 -26.57
C VAL A 976 -9.85 14.54 -27.59
N LEU A 977 -10.05 14.33 -28.90
CA LEU A 977 -9.27 14.99 -29.95
C LEU A 977 -9.47 16.51 -29.92
N ALA A 978 -10.70 17.00 -29.82
CA ALA A 978 -11.00 18.43 -29.68
C ALA A 978 -10.38 19.04 -28.41
N LYS A 979 -10.42 18.32 -27.28
CA LYS A 979 -9.75 18.70 -26.03
C LYS A 979 -8.23 18.74 -26.17
N SER A 980 -7.58 17.73 -26.78
CA SER A 980 -6.14 17.74 -27.06
C SER A 980 -5.71 18.86 -28.00
N VAL A 981 -6.49 19.17 -29.05
CA VAL A 981 -6.24 20.30 -29.94
C VAL A 981 -6.30 21.62 -29.17
N SER A 982 -7.34 21.81 -28.36
CA SER A 982 -7.52 23.00 -27.52
C SER A 982 -6.37 23.18 -26.51
N LEU A 983 -5.87 22.09 -25.93
CA LEU A 983 -4.72 22.08 -25.03
C LEU A 983 -3.44 22.61 -25.70
N VAL A 984 -3.14 22.12 -26.91
CA VAL A 984 -1.94 22.52 -27.66
C VAL A 984 -2.10 23.93 -28.25
N GLU A 985 -3.32 24.37 -28.55
CA GLU A 985 -3.62 25.78 -28.85
C GLU A 985 -3.30 26.70 -27.68
N SER A 986 -3.82 26.42 -26.48
CA SER A 986 -3.52 27.22 -25.30
C SER A 986 -2.02 27.33 -25.06
N LEU A 987 -1.28 26.20 -25.13
CA LEU A 987 0.18 26.17 -25.01
C LEU A 987 0.94 26.90 -26.14
N ASN A 988 0.34 27.04 -27.33
CA ASN A 988 0.89 27.82 -28.44
C ASN A 988 0.59 29.33 -28.32
N MET A 989 -0.42 29.73 -27.52
CA MET A 989 -0.81 31.13 -27.30
C MET A 989 -0.29 31.70 -25.97
N MET A 990 0.02 30.86 -24.98
CA MET A 990 0.49 31.26 -23.65
C MET A 990 1.73 32.16 -23.64
N SER A 991 2.58 32.12 -24.68
CA SER A 991 3.74 33.01 -24.82
C SER A 991 3.37 34.49 -24.94
N ASP A 992 2.16 34.77 -25.44
CA ASP A 992 1.71 36.10 -25.86
C ASP A 992 0.84 36.75 -24.77
N ASP A 993 0.43 35.96 -23.76
CA ASP A 993 -0.30 36.38 -22.57
C ASP A 993 0.64 37.00 -21.51
N LYS A 994 0.27 38.21 -21.06
CA LYS A 994 1.00 39.00 -20.07
C LYS A 994 0.86 38.44 -18.65
N ASP A 995 -0.26 37.82 -18.30
CA ASP A 995 -0.47 37.23 -16.97
C ASP A 995 0.33 35.92 -16.82
N ALA A 996 0.31 35.06 -17.85
CA ALA A 996 1.12 33.85 -17.91
C ALA A 996 2.61 34.10 -18.18
N GLN A 997 3.01 35.27 -18.69
CA GLN A 997 4.40 35.57 -19.10
C GLN A 997 5.43 35.22 -17.99
N LYS A 998 5.12 35.54 -16.73
CA LYS A 998 5.99 35.28 -15.59
C LYS A 998 6.10 33.80 -15.17
N PHE A 999 5.19 32.95 -15.64
CA PHE A 999 5.18 31.51 -15.40
C PHE A 999 5.76 30.69 -16.58
N GLN A 1000 6.27 31.36 -17.63
CA GLN A 1000 6.80 30.70 -18.84
C GLN A 1000 7.98 29.76 -18.56
N TRP A 1001 8.77 29.98 -17.51
CA TRP A 1001 9.82 29.04 -17.08
C TRP A 1001 9.26 27.67 -16.70
N HIS A 1002 8.05 27.62 -16.15
CA HIS A 1002 7.34 26.39 -15.78
C HIS A 1002 6.51 25.86 -16.96
N ILE A 1003 5.72 26.73 -17.60
CA ILE A 1003 4.84 26.39 -18.73
C ILE A 1003 5.65 25.86 -19.93
N GLY A 1004 6.79 26.50 -20.26
CA GLY A 1004 7.71 26.04 -21.30
C GLY A 1004 8.38 24.71 -20.97
N GLY A 1005 8.49 24.37 -19.68
CA GLY A 1005 8.91 23.04 -19.22
C GLY A 1005 7.90 21.92 -19.53
N HIS A 1006 6.68 22.25 -19.95
CA HIS A 1006 5.66 21.33 -20.45
C HIS A 1006 5.52 21.45 -21.97
N ALA A 1007 6.03 20.44 -22.68
CA ALA A 1007 5.91 20.31 -24.13
C ALA A 1007 4.59 19.63 -24.55
N CYS A 1008 3.97 18.87 -23.63
CA CYS A 1008 2.74 18.11 -23.85
C CYS A 1008 2.82 17.17 -25.06
N PHE A 1009 3.92 16.42 -25.14
CA PHE A 1009 4.17 15.46 -26.22
C PHE A 1009 3.06 14.41 -26.33
N GLN A 1010 2.40 14.05 -25.22
CA GLN A 1010 1.23 13.18 -25.22
C GLN A 1010 0.11 13.74 -26.12
N SER A 1011 -0.37 14.96 -25.88
CA SER A 1011 -1.44 15.57 -26.69
C SER A 1011 -1.03 15.79 -28.16
N ILE A 1012 0.24 16.13 -28.42
CA ILE A 1012 0.77 16.22 -29.79
C ILE A 1012 0.71 14.86 -30.50
N MET A 1013 1.18 13.79 -29.83
CA MET A 1013 1.16 12.43 -30.36
C MET A 1013 -0.26 11.88 -30.50
N HIS A 1014 -1.19 12.29 -29.65
CA HIS A 1014 -2.62 11.98 -29.80
C HIS A 1014 -3.17 12.60 -31.08
N ILE A 1015 -3.00 13.92 -31.28
CA ILE A 1015 -3.48 14.63 -32.47
C ILE A 1015 -2.92 13.98 -33.75
N VAL A 1016 -1.62 13.72 -33.80
CA VAL A 1016 -1.00 13.04 -34.97
C VAL A 1016 -1.56 11.63 -35.16
N SER A 1017 -1.74 10.86 -34.08
CA SER A 1017 -2.26 9.49 -34.15
C SER A 1017 -3.70 9.43 -34.69
N GLU A 1018 -4.55 10.41 -34.41
CA GLU A 1018 -5.93 10.46 -34.89
C GLU A 1018 -6.08 11.14 -36.25
N LEU A 1019 -5.22 12.12 -36.59
CA LEU A 1019 -5.17 12.63 -37.96
C LEU A 1019 -4.85 11.53 -38.99
N GLU A 1020 -4.20 10.43 -38.59
CA GLU A 1020 -3.95 9.27 -39.45
C GLU A 1020 -5.06 8.20 -39.49
N THR A 1021 -6.12 8.27 -38.67
CA THR A 1021 -7.23 7.29 -38.75
C THR A 1021 -8.18 7.60 -39.92
N PRO A 1022 -8.85 6.60 -40.53
CA PRO A 1022 -9.74 6.82 -41.67
C PRO A 1022 -10.97 7.68 -41.33
N GLU A 1023 -11.43 7.59 -40.09
CA GLU A 1023 -12.57 8.32 -39.53
C GLU A 1023 -12.37 9.84 -39.59
N PHE A 1024 -11.30 10.37 -38.97
CA PHE A 1024 -11.02 11.81 -39.01
C PHE A 1024 -10.52 12.31 -40.38
N GLN A 1025 -10.38 11.44 -41.39
CA GLN A 1025 -10.19 11.82 -42.80
C GLN A 1025 -11.53 12.07 -43.52
N ALA A 1026 -12.67 11.65 -42.96
CA ALA A 1026 -13.97 11.80 -43.58
C ALA A 1026 -14.44 13.28 -43.64
N PRO A 1027 -15.32 13.66 -44.59
CA PRO A 1027 -15.64 15.07 -44.87
C PRO A 1027 -16.29 15.84 -43.71
N ASN A 1028 -16.99 15.15 -42.81
CA ASN A 1028 -17.67 15.67 -41.64
C ASN A 1028 -16.70 16.28 -40.60
N HIS A 1029 -15.49 15.73 -40.45
CA HIS A 1029 -14.51 16.21 -39.46
C HIS A 1029 -13.57 17.32 -40.01
N ARG A 1030 -13.85 17.87 -41.20
CA ARG A 1030 -12.96 18.82 -41.91
C ARG A 1030 -12.54 20.03 -41.08
N SER A 1031 -13.43 20.60 -40.27
CA SER A 1031 -13.15 21.75 -39.40
C SER A 1031 -12.13 21.41 -38.31
N LEU A 1032 -12.41 20.37 -37.51
CA LEU A 1032 -11.50 19.86 -36.47
C LEU A 1032 -10.15 19.42 -37.06
N ARG A 1033 -10.16 18.75 -38.23
CA ARG A 1033 -8.95 18.36 -38.97
C ARG A 1033 -8.11 19.57 -39.37
N SER A 1034 -8.74 20.62 -39.91
CA SER A 1034 -8.05 21.85 -40.31
C SER A 1034 -7.46 22.60 -39.11
N ARG A 1035 -8.20 22.66 -38.00
CA ARG A 1035 -7.74 23.23 -36.72
C ARG A 1035 -6.51 22.47 -36.22
N ALA A 1036 -6.63 21.16 -36.04
CA ALA A 1036 -5.54 20.27 -35.61
C ALA A 1036 -4.25 20.41 -36.45
N LEU A 1037 -4.35 20.43 -37.78
CA LEU A 1037 -3.20 20.61 -38.67
C LEU A 1037 -2.55 22.00 -38.53
N GLY A 1038 -3.35 23.05 -38.40
CA GLY A 1038 -2.85 24.41 -38.16
C GLY A 1038 -2.11 24.54 -36.81
N VAL A 1039 -2.59 23.82 -35.80
CA VAL A 1039 -2.02 23.79 -34.44
C VAL A 1039 -0.68 23.07 -34.40
N LEU A 1040 -0.60 21.87 -35.00
CA LEU A 1040 0.67 21.15 -35.14
C LEU A 1040 1.71 21.99 -35.92
N LYS A 1041 1.28 22.70 -36.98
CA LYS A 1041 2.16 23.62 -37.70
C LYS A 1041 2.64 24.77 -36.81
N ARG A 1042 1.73 25.44 -36.08
CA ARG A 1042 2.10 26.54 -35.16
C ARG A 1042 3.09 26.07 -34.11
N THR A 1043 2.91 24.89 -33.51
CA THR A 1043 3.85 24.30 -32.56
C THR A 1043 5.24 24.07 -33.17
N MET A 1044 5.31 23.65 -34.44
CA MET A 1044 6.58 23.49 -35.15
C MET A 1044 7.24 24.85 -35.46
N ASP A 1045 6.45 25.87 -35.84
CA ASP A 1045 6.94 27.22 -36.16
C ASP A 1045 7.45 27.99 -34.91
N THR A 1046 6.85 27.74 -33.73
CA THR A 1046 7.20 28.38 -32.45
C THR A 1046 8.18 27.55 -31.60
N ARG A 1047 7.83 26.31 -31.23
CA ARG A 1047 8.59 25.44 -30.32
C ARG A 1047 9.56 24.50 -31.05
N GLY A 1048 9.27 24.14 -32.31
CA GLY A 1048 10.11 23.25 -33.12
C GLY A 1048 11.53 23.75 -33.44
N ARG A 1049 11.94 24.92 -32.92
CA ARG A 1049 13.31 25.46 -32.98
C ARG A 1049 14.22 24.89 -31.90
N GLU A 1050 13.68 24.22 -30.88
CA GLU A 1050 14.47 23.56 -29.84
C GLU A 1050 15.21 22.33 -30.39
N VAL A 1051 16.52 22.25 -30.12
CA VAL A 1051 17.44 21.31 -30.81
C VAL A 1051 17.54 19.95 -30.09
N THR A 1052 16.68 19.64 -29.13
CA THR A 1052 16.82 18.45 -28.28
C THR A 1052 16.44 17.16 -29.03
N PRO A 1053 16.98 15.98 -28.64
CA PRO A 1053 16.72 14.72 -29.36
C PRO A 1053 15.23 14.37 -29.47
N MET A 1054 14.43 14.73 -28.46
CA MET A 1054 12.98 14.47 -28.47
C MET A 1054 12.25 15.40 -29.45
N TRP A 1055 12.54 16.71 -29.44
CA TRP A 1055 11.96 17.65 -30.42
C TRP A 1055 12.34 17.29 -31.86
N ASN A 1056 13.56 16.83 -32.13
CA ASN A 1056 13.95 16.34 -33.46
C ASN A 1056 13.07 15.17 -33.94
N VAL A 1057 12.68 14.25 -33.04
CA VAL A 1057 11.75 13.15 -33.37
C VAL A 1057 10.32 13.66 -33.57
N ILE A 1058 9.84 14.55 -32.70
CA ILE A 1058 8.49 15.13 -32.76
C ILE A 1058 8.31 16.00 -34.02
N ASN A 1059 9.26 16.88 -34.34
CA ASN A 1059 9.27 17.70 -35.56
C ASN A 1059 9.20 16.81 -36.82
N ARG A 1060 9.91 15.69 -36.85
CA ARG A 1060 9.85 14.71 -37.95
C ARG A 1060 8.47 14.04 -38.05
N ILE A 1061 7.86 13.70 -36.92
CA ILE A 1061 6.52 13.10 -36.86
C ILE A 1061 5.45 14.11 -37.33
N ILE A 1062 5.51 15.36 -36.85
CA ILE A 1062 4.66 16.48 -37.30
C ILE A 1062 4.86 16.73 -38.80
N SER A 1063 6.10 16.85 -39.28
CA SER A 1063 6.42 17.08 -40.70
C SER A 1063 5.85 15.98 -41.59
N ASN A 1064 5.97 14.71 -41.19
CA ASN A 1064 5.37 13.58 -41.91
C ASN A 1064 3.84 13.66 -41.92
N CYS A 1065 3.21 14.03 -40.80
CA CYS A 1065 1.76 14.22 -40.72
C CYS A 1065 1.28 15.37 -41.62
N LEU A 1066 1.96 16.52 -41.59
CA LEU A 1066 1.66 17.68 -42.44
C LEU A 1066 1.86 17.35 -43.93
N ALA A 1067 2.95 16.64 -44.29
CA ALA A 1067 3.23 16.25 -45.67
C ALA A 1067 2.17 15.29 -46.24
N LYS A 1068 1.75 14.27 -45.47
CA LYS A 1068 0.64 13.37 -45.85
C LYS A 1068 -0.69 14.09 -46.04
N ASN A 1069 -0.88 15.23 -45.37
CA ASN A 1069 -2.13 15.99 -45.34
C ASN A 1069 -2.10 17.30 -46.15
N THR A 1070 -0.99 17.57 -46.84
CA THR A 1070 -0.93 18.65 -47.82
C THR A 1070 -1.69 18.18 -49.07
N PRO A 1071 -2.68 18.92 -49.58
CA PRO A 1071 -3.41 18.50 -50.76
C PRO A 1071 -2.46 18.40 -51.96
N ALA A 1072 -2.53 17.29 -52.69
CA ALA A 1072 -1.68 17.06 -53.86
C ALA A 1072 -1.92 18.16 -54.91
N THR A 1073 -0.95 19.05 -55.07
CA THR A 1073 -0.95 20.07 -56.13
C THR A 1073 -0.74 19.38 -57.48
N PHE A 1074 -1.84 18.99 -58.12
CA PHE A 1074 -1.83 18.58 -59.52
C PHE A 1074 -1.21 19.71 -60.36
N PRO A 1075 -0.20 19.42 -61.21
CA PRO A 1075 0.31 20.41 -62.14
C PRO A 1075 -0.81 20.80 -63.11
N LEU A 1076 -1.00 22.10 -63.32
CA LEU A 1076 -1.99 22.64 -64.24
C LEU A 1076 -1.67 22.24 -65.69
N THR A 1077 -2.22 21.11 -66.12
CA THR A 1077 -2.35 20.74 -67.53
C THR A 1077 -3.76 21.11 -68.00
N PRO A 1078 -3.90 22.02 -68.99
CA PRO A 1078 -5.21 22.45 -69.42
C PRO A 1078 -5.86 21.38 -70.30
N PHE A 1079 -7.02 20.87 -69.88
CA PHE A 1079 -7.92 20.15 -70.78
C PHE A 1079 -9.24 20.88 -70.90
N GLN A 1080 -9.62 21.18 -72.14
CA GLN A 1080 -10.92 21.75 -72.46
C GLN A 1080 -12.02 20.72 -72.22
N ALA A 1081 -13.15 21.23 -71.74
CA ALA A 1081 -14.42 20.56 -71.52
C ALA A 1081 -14.87 19.61 -72.63
N ILE A 1082 -15.77 18.66 -72.29
CA ILE A 1082 -17.16 18.62 -72.78
C ILE A 1082 -17.96 17.47 -72.10
N PHE A 1083 -19.19 17.77 -71.67
CA PHE A 1083 -20.26 16.85 -71.23
C PHE A 1083 -21.10 16.37 -72.45
N PRO A 1084 -22.14 15.51 -72.36
CA PRO A 1084 -22.42 14.44 -71.39
C PRO A 1084 -22.58 13.01 -72.03
N PRO A 1085 -23.77 12.36 -72.20
CA PRO A 1085 -24.03 11.08 -71.53
C PRO A 1085 -24.53 9.92 -72.43
N ASN A 1086 -24.94 8.82 -71.78
CA ASN A 1086 -25.78 7.71 -72.27
C ASN A 1086 -25.20 6.77 -73.35
N ALA A 1087 -24.94 5.51 -72.97
CA ALA A 1087 -25.20 4.33 -73.80
C ALA A 1087 -25.26 3.05 -72.94
N ALA A 1088 -25.82 1.97 -73.49
CA ALA A 1088 -26.01 0.68 -72.86
C ALA A 1088 -25.04 -0.41 -73.40
N ILE A 1089 -24.77 -1.42 -72.55
CA ILE A 1089 -24.63 -2.89 -72.81
C ILE A 1089 -25.04 -3.40 -74.23
N PRO A 1090 -24.59 -4.59 -74.77
CA PRO A 1090 -23.63 -5.62 -74.30
C PRO A 1090 -22.66 -6.20 -75.40
N GLY A 1091 -21.91 -7.29 -75.12
CA GLY A 1091 -21.23 -8.16 -76.11
C GLY A 1091 -20.12 -9.05 -75.52
N ILE A 1092 -20.31 -10.34 -75.19
CA ILE A 1092 -20.39 -11.57 -76.04
C ILE A 1092 -19.03 -12.03 -76.60
N GLY A 1093 -18.56 -13.23 -76.23
CA GLY A 1093 -17.38 -13.90 -76.81
C GLY A 1093 -16.97 -15.19 -76.08
N SER A 1094 -17.08 -16.36 -76.74
CA SER A 1094 -16.90 -17.71 -76.18
C SER A 1094 -15.49 -18.32 -76.35
N SER A 1095 -15.30 -19.58 -75.90
CA SER A 1095 -14.13 -20.50 -76.03
C SER A 1095 -13.03 -20.30 -74.97
N THR A 1096 -12.66 -21.24 -74.07
CA THR A 1096 -12.34 -22.70 -74.08
C THR A 1096 -10.90 -23.06 -74.45
N THR A 1097 -10.07 -23.43 -73.46
CA THR A 1097 -9.45 -24.77 -73.30
C THR A 1097 -8.48 -24.82 -72.08
N ALA A 1098 -8.17 -26.02 -71.58
CA ALA A 1098 -7.24 -26.32 -70.46
C ALA A 1098 -6.01 -27.12 -71.02
N PRO A 1099 -5.09 -27.80 -70.27
CA PRO A 1099 -4.97 -28.09 -68.81
C PRO A 1099 -3.49 -27.88 -68.31
N PRO A 1100 -2.88 -28.58 -67.30
CA PRO A 1100 -3.40 -29.50 -66.26
C PRO A 1100 -2.86 -29.32 -64.80
N GLN A 1101 -3.64 -29.83 -63.81
CA GLN A 1101 -3.26 -30.67 -62.62
C GLN A 1101 -2.14 -30.18 -61.63
N THR A 1102 -2.07 -30.48 -60.33
CA THR A 1102 -2.78 -31.32 -59.28
C THR A 1102 -2.17 -30.90 -57.91
N VAL A 1103 -2.64 -31.14 -56.66
CA VAL A 1103 -3.84 -31.64 -55.91
C VAL A 1103 -3.62 -31.16 -54.43
N GLY A 1104 -4.47 -31.17 -53.38
CA GLY A 1104 -5.75 -31.79 -53.02
C GLY A 1104 -5.57 -32.96 -51.99
N PRO A 1105 -6.58 -33.38 -51.20
CA PRO A 1105 -7.83 -32.70 -50.79
C PRO A 1105 -8.24 -32.90 -49.30
N SER A 1106 -9.31 -32.21 -48.87
CA SER A 1106 -10.26 -32.59 -47.78
C SER A 1106 -9.76 -32.55 -46.31
N SER A 1107 -10.61 -32.52 -45.27
CA SER A 1107 -12.09 -32.64 -45.21
C SER A 1107 -12.72 -31.75 -44.12
N SER A 1108 -14.05 -31.60 -44.17
CA SER A 1108 -14.90 -30.73 -43.33
C SER A 1108 -15.69 -31.50 -42.26
N VAL A 1109 -16.11 -30.83 -41.17
CA VAL A 1109 -17.42 -31.09 -40.51
C VAL A 1109 -18.03 -29.75 -40.05
N SER A 1110 -19.36 -29.67 -40.03
CA SER A 1110 -20.18 -28.64 -39.36
C SER A 1110 -20.10 -28.76 -37.82
N GLY A 1111 -20.50 -27.80 -36.99
CA GLY A 1111 -21.17 -26.51 -37.26
C GLY A 1111 -22.55 -26.45 -36.60
N GLU A 1112 -22.72 -25.55 -35.62
CA GLU A 1112 -23.97 -25.33 -34.89
C GLU A 1112 -24.04 -23.87 -34.41
N SER A 1113 -25.25 -23.29 -34.26
CA SER A 1113 -25.44 -21.84 -34.06
C SER A 1113 -25.88 -21.49 -32.64
N ALA A 1114 -25.06 -20.72 -31.91
CA ALA A 1114 -25.48 -20.08 -30.66
C ALA A 1114 -26.31 -18.81 -30.93
N ILE A 1115 -27.33 -18.58 -30.10
CA ILE A 1115 -28.29 -17.48 -30.25
C ILE A 1115 -27.67 -16.18 -29.71
N ALA A 1116 -27.68 -15.12 -30.52
CA ALA A 1116 -27.30 -13.78 -30.09
C ALA A 1116 -28.46 -13.09 -29.36
N THR A 1117 -28.34 -12.90 -28.04
CA THR A 1117 -29.18 -11.94 -27.31
C THR A 1117 -28.84 -10.51 -27.74
N PRO A 1118 -29.82 -9.62 -27.96
CA PRO A 1118 -29.56 -8.22 -28.23
C PRO A 1118 -28.95 -7.53 -27.00
N LEU A 1119 -28.02 -6.60 -27.23
CA LEU A 1119 -27.47 -5.73 -26.20
C LEU A 1119 -28.56 -4.78 -25.66
N PRO A 1120 -28.49 -4.37 -24.38
CA PRO A 1120 -29.34 -3.31 -23.86
C PRO A 1120 -29.04 -1.99 -24.57
N ASP A 1121 -30.07 -1.16 -24.74
CA ASP A 1121 -29.93 0.16 -25.36
C ASP A 1121 -29.17 1.11 -24.40
N LEU A 1122 -28.07 1.68 -24.88
CA LEU A 1122 -27.20 2.56 -24.10
C LEU A 1122 -27.61 4.05 -24.18
N SER A 1123 -28.71 4.38 -24.88
CA SER A 1123 -29.16 5.76 -25.08
C SER A 1123 -29.76 6.44 -23.83
N GLU A 1124 -30.16 5.70 -22.79
CA GLU A 1124 -30.79 6.27 -21.58
C GLU A 1124 -29.83 6.46 -20.38
N VAL A 1125 -28.51 6.33 -20.56
CA VAL A 1125 -27.53 6.50 -19.47
C VAL A 1125 -27.22 7.98 -19.18
N GLY A 1126 -28.14 8.62 -18.45
CA GLY A 1126 -27.96 9.81 -17.61
C GLY A 1126 -26.97 10.89 -18.07
N SER A 1127 -27.47 11.91 -18.77
CA SER A 1127 -26.68 13.09 -19.15
C SER A 1127 -26.35 14.00 -17.96
N LEU A 1128 -25.05 14.10 -17.63
CA LEU A 1128 -24.45 15.43 -17.50
C LEU A 1128 -24.10 15.91 -18.92
N ASP A 1129 -24.35 17.17 -19.21
CA ASP A 1129 -24.47 17.63 -20.60
C ASP A 1129 -23.12 17.65 -21.34
N MET A 1130 -22.98 16.71 -22.29
CA MET A 1130 -21.90 16.69 -23.28
C MET A 1130 -22.42 16.93 -24.71
N GLN A 1131 -23.64 17.44 -24.87
CA GLN A 1131 -24.29 17.66 -26.17
C GLN A 1131 -24.48 19.13 -26.55
N ASP A 1132 -23.59 20.02 -26.10
CA ASP A 1132 -23.53 21.37 -26.69
C ASP A 1132 -22.11 21.85 -27.01
N PRO A 1133 -21.66 21.76 -28.29
CA PRO A 1133 -20.43 22.39 -28.76
C PRO A 1133 -20.58 23.91 -29.02
N THR A 1134 -21.74 24.49 -28.70
CA THR A 1134 -22.12 25.90 -28.88
C THR A 1134 -22.58 26.62 -27.61
N LEU A 1135 -22.65 25.94 -26.46
CA LEU A 1135 -22.68 26.57 -25.14
C LEU A 1135 -21.28 27.13 -24.86
N ALA A 1136 -21.01 28.27 -25.48
CA ALA A 1136 -19.83 29.07 -25.24
C ALA A 1136 -19.86 29.61 -23.81
N PHE A 1137 -19.29 28.84 -22.87
CA PHE A 1137 -18.69 29.44 -21.69
C PHE A 1137 -17.53 30.29 -22.21
N ASP A 1138 -17.78 31.58 -22.36
CA ASP A 1138 -16.90 32.46 -23.13
C ASP A 1138 -15.60 32.71 -22.38
N TRP A 1139 -14.55 32.02 -22.79
CA TRP A 1139 -13.19 32.26 -22.33
C TRP A 1139 -12.68 33.55 -23.00
N GLY A 1140 -13.19 34.70 -22.56
CA GLY A 1140 -12.84 36.07 -22.98
C GLY A 1140 -11.39 36.51 -22.66
N PHE A 1141 -10.49 35.53 -22.62
CA PHE A 1141 -9.05 35.62 -22.46
C PHE A 1141 -8.31 34.88 -23.60
N TRP A 1142 -9.00 33.97 -24.32
CA TRP A 1142 -8.46 33.18 -25.43
C TRP A 1142 -9.24 33.31 -26.74
N ASN A 1143 -10.40 33.99 -26.75
CA ASN A 1143 -11.06 34.47 -27.97
C ASN A 1143 -10.93 36.00 -28.07
N PHE A 1144 -9.94 36.48 -28.81
CA PHE A 1144 -10.01 37.81 -29.44
C PHE A 1144 -10.51 37.61 -30.87
N ASP A 1145 -11.62 38.24 -31.25
CA ASP A 1145 -11.91 38.50 -32.66
C ASP A 1145 -11.11 39.75 -33.08
N PRO A 1146 -10.11 39.64 -33.97
CA PRO A 1146 -9.32 40.79 -34.42
C PRO A 1146 -10.09 41.73 -35.36
N THR A 1147 -11.41 41.53 -35.57
CA THR A 1147 -12.25 42.32 -36.48
C THR A 1147 -13.32 43.18 -35.80
N ASP A 1148 -13.55 43.05 -34.48
CA ASP A 1148 -14.46 43.93 -33.72
C ASP A 1148 -13.69 44.85 -32.73
N PRO A 1149 -13.62 46.17 -32.98
CA PRO A 1149 -13.01 47.14 -32.07
C PRO A 1149 -13.86 47.50 -30.83
N GLY A 1150 -15.06 46.91 -30.65
CA GLY A 1150 -16.05 47.34 -29.66
C GLY A 1150 -15.88 46.78 -28.24
N SER A 1151 -15.08 45.73 -28.03
CA SER A 1151 -15.00 44.99 -26.76
C SER A 1151 -13.97 45.54 -25.76
N TYR A 1152 -14.04 46.85 -25.46
CA TYR A 1152 -13.17 47.56 -24.52
C TYR A 1152 -13.75 47.65 -23.09
#